data_AF-A0A4V2J4E2-F1
#
_entry.id   AF-A0A4V2J4E2-F1
#
_cell.length_a   1.000
_cell.length_b   1.000
_cell.length_c   1.000
_cell.angle_alpha   90.00
_cell.angle_beta   90.00
_cell.angle_gamma   90.00
#
_symmetry.space_group_name_H-M   'P 1'
#
loop_
_entity.id
_entity.type
_entity.pdbx_description
1 polymer ?
#
loop_
_entity_poly.entity_id
_entity_poly.type
_entity_poly.pdbx_seq_one_letter_code
_entity_poly.pdbx_strand_id
1 'polypeptide(L)'
;MRFASRMARLFLSIVLLTSMLFTLQAPSGVHADTVTSIGSQADLELIRSNPSGSFKLTADIAFTGSFDPIPSFSGTLDGNGHIISGLHIVGDAAHPKAAFIVENLGVIEKIGFVNVSVTSLDTNSTFWASGMVGSNKGTVRESFVTGSVTGGYRSAGIVVTNYSQVQNVYTKTTVSANVESGALVAVSESGSTLQSSYAIPNVHSALNNTGGISAYAYTNATIKNNALLAGTITNGGNTNIARITGRENGTPTFQNNIASANALVQGAAVSGGTAGNNQGLSVTDNELKQLKTYEDTLGWDFYSVWEMSTVLGRPILRHVQERKDTVIASAADLELIRSNPSGDFKLTADITLTGAFVPLPSFSGTLDGDGHIISNLTVTGSATRPKAAFMADNTGIVEKIGFANAAVIGINTAQDDWAAGIAAANHGTIRESFVTGVVVGGYRSGGITAHNYGSIKNCYTDIIVKAKGESGALAAVSESGSTLASSYAKPNVYSELNNTGGISAYAYTNAVIKNNALLAGTITNGGGSNISRITGRVNGTPTFQNNIASTNALVQGAVVTGGTASNNKGLSVTDSALGTQSTYESTLGWNFSVIWKMSPTLGRPVLQIFPNLPAAQSNPIIFRVFRDESNTLSTGVSHRQMDFVDVNGNIQKANIIDVNLTLPQNSIIVGTKNNQIPPTDTNGNYVRTVGSDGHDVFKGTIPEQAATTVIAGKKVVAGVNGEFYTEQGPEGYMIKDGSSIINGVRVPGVDGKTYPFHAFFGIKDDGTPVIGNYSTDWQALKNDLYQASGGQFRVVKDGVAQSFSGQVISNPSDPNYDEQTYYRYKDRHPRTAVGIRSNGTVFFLTIDGRGANSSTGFYIEELGLYMKELGAYQALNMDGGGSTTAATLNAATGVYEVKNTPINKVNGVETPGALREVFSSILVLVNQP
;
A
#
# COMPACT_ATOMS: atom_id res chain seq x y z
N MET A 1 45.34 37.09 -10.22
CA MET A 1 45.53 37.84 -11.47
C MET A 1 46.15 36.92 -12.50
N ARG A 2 45.53 36.83 -13.70
CA ARG A 2 46.09 36.33 -14.97
C ARG A 2 46.73 34.94 -14.98
N PHE A 3 45.91 33.89 -15.02
CA PHE A 3 46.18 32.64 -15.79
C PHE A 3 44.92 31.74 -15.90
N ALA A 4 43.73 32.35 -16.06
CA ALA A 4 42.45 31.63 -16.13
C ALA A 4 41.44 32.30 -17.10
N SER A 5 41.89 32.75 -18.27
CA SER A 5 41.01 33.43 -19.25
C SER A 5 41.31 33.13 -20.73
N ARG A 6 41.92 31.97 -21.06
CA ARG A 6 42.16 31.56 -22.46
C ARG A 6 41.82 30.10 -22.83
N MET A 7 41.17 29.34 -21.98
CA MET A 7 40.67 27.98 -22.32
C MET A 7 39.14 27.83 -22.20
N ALA A 8 38.40 28.93 -22.32
CA ALA A 8 36.93 28.96 -22.35
C ALA A 8 36.38 29.61 -23.65
N ARG A 9 37.15 29.58 -24.75
CA ARG A 9 36.74 30.14 -26.06
C ARG A 9 37.06 29.21 -27.23
N LEU A 10 36.84 27.91 -27.04
CA LEU A 10 36.94 26.94 -28.13
C LEU A 10 35.98 25.75 -27.95
N PHE A 11 34.73 25.97 -27.53
CA PHE A 11 33.67 24.93 -27.58
C PHE A 11 32.25 25.52 -27.58
N LEU A 12 32.05 26.68 -28.19
CA LEU A 12 30.72 27.27 -28.35
C LEU A 12 30.63 28.12 -29.63
N SER A 13 30.82 27.49 -30.79
CA SER A 13 30.58 28.12 -32.10
C SER A 13 30.65 27.10 -33.25
N ILE A 14 29.77 26.08 -33.27
CA ILE A 14 29.36 25.32 -34.48
C ILE A 14 27.86 24.95 -34.42
N VAL A 15 26.98 25.85 -33.99
CA VAL A 15 25.53 25.73 -34.24
C VAL A 15 24.92 27.12 -34.31
N LEU A 16 25.22 27.89 -35.36
CA LEU A 16 24.47 29.11 -35.76
C LEU A 16 25.21 29.75 -36.95
N LEU A 17 24.98 29.23 -38.16
CA LEU A 17 24.95 29.99 -39.42
C LEU A 17 24.77 28.99 -40.58
N THR A 18 23.53 28.84 -41.05
CA THR A 18 23.16 28.54 -42.46
C THR A 18 21.64 28.53 -42.54
N SER A 19 21.05 29.71 -42.44
CA SER A 19 19.64 29.91 -42.77
C SER A 19 19.48 31.31 -43.37
N MET A 20 19.80 31.44 -44.67
CA MET A 20 19.19 32.45 -45.52
C MET A 20 19.30 32.04 -47.00
N LEU A 21 18.16 32.22 -47.70
CA LEU A 21 17.92 32.17 -49.15
C LEU A 21 17.68 30.81 -49.81
N PHE A 22 16.45 30.30 -49.64
CA PHE A 22 15.57 29.99 -50.77
C PHE A 22 14.13 30.31 -50.37
N THR A 23 13.60 31.44 -50.84
CA THR A 23 12.17 31.72 -50.83
C THR A 23 11.50 30.92 -51.95
N LEU A 24 10.90 29.77 -51.61
CA LEU A 24 9.73 29.30 -52.35
C LEU A 24 8.51 29.56 -51.47
N GLN A 25 7.61 30.34 -52.05
CA GLN A 25 6.32 30.73 -51.51
C GLN A 25 5.52 29.47 -51.15
N ALA A 26 5.33 29.20 -49.86
CA ALA A 26 4.44 28.13 -49.41
C ALA A 26 3.00 28.51 -49.79
N PRO A 27 2.24 27.62 -50.48
CA PRO A 27 0.81 27.81 -50.56
C PRO A 27 0.22 27.58 -49.16
N SER A 28 -0.40 28.63 -48.65
CA SER A 28 -1.27 28.61 -47.47
C SER A 28 -2.39 27.59 -47.67
N GLY A 29 -2.35 26.53 -46.86
CA GLY A 29 -3.38 25.49 -46.80
C GLY A 29 -3.06 24.50 -45.69
N VAL A 30 -3.16 24.93 -44.42
CA VAL A 30 -3.20 23.99 -43.29
C VAL A 30 -4.60 23.39 -43.27
N HIS A 31 -4.81 22.29 -44.00
CA HIS A 31 -5.86 21.36 -43.66
C HIS A 31 -5.35 20.54 -42.48
N ALA A 32 -6.05 20.57 -41.35
CA ALA A 32 -5.89 19.54 -40.34
C ALA A 32 -6.19 18.21 -41.04
N ASP A 33 -5.22 17.29 -41.11
CA ASP A 33 -5.48 15.95 -41.65
C ASP A 33 -6.53 15.28 -40.76
N THR A 34 -7.77 15.24 -41.25
CA THR A 34 -8.90 14.61 -40.58
C THR A 34 -8.59 13.12 -40.40
N VAL A 35 -8.50 12.66 -39.15
CA VAL A 35 -8.34 11.23 -38.85
C VAL A 35 -9.64 10.51 -39.20
N THR A 36 -9.55 9.54 -40.11
CA THR A 36 -10.69 8.75 -40.59
C THR A 36 -10.90 7.53 -39.71
N SER A 37 -12.10 7.35 -39.17
CA SER A 37 -12.44 6.20 -38.33
C SER A 37 -12.67 4.93 -39.15
N ILE A 38 -12.19 3.79 -38.65
CA ILE A 38 -12.40 2.45 -39.22
C ILE A 38 -13.13 1.61 -38.16
N GLY A 39 -14.43 1.36 -38.36
CA GLY A 39 -15.26 0.62 -37.40
C GLY A 39 -15.68 -0.77 -37.88
N SER A 40 -15.49 -1.06 -39.17
CA SER A 40 -15.97 -2.28 -39.82
C SER A 40 -15.03 -2.78 -40.91
N GLN A 41 -15.26 -4.00 -41.37
CA GLN A 41 -14.54 -4.57 -42.53
C GLN A 41 -14.70 -3.71 -43.79
N ALA A 42 -15.88 -3.12 -44.02
CA ALA A 42 -16.14 -2.30 -45.21
C ALA A 42 -15.32 -0.98 -45.19
N ASP A 43 -15.07 -0.42 -44.01
CA ASP A 43 -14.33 0.83 -43.86
C ASP A 43 -12.85 0.69 -44.27
N LEU A 44 -12.30 -0.53 -44.30
CA LEU A 44 -10.93 -0.77 -44.73
C LEU A 44 -10.68 -0.35 -46.19
N GLU A 45 -11.72 -0.30 -47.02
CA GLU A 45 -11.63 0.23 -48.39
C GLU A 45 -11.35 1.74 -48.43
N LEU A 46 -11.62 2.47 -47.33
CA LEU A 46 -11.23 3.87 -47.21
C LEU A 46 -9.70 4.03 -47.28
N ILE A 47 -8.95 3.06 -46.74
CA ILE A 47 -7.49 3.04 -46.82
C ILE A 47 -7.03 2.90 -48.27
N ARG A 48 -7.69 2.02 -49.05
CA ARG A 48 -7.38 1.84 -50.47
C ARG A 48 -7.71 3.09 -51.28
N SER A 49 -8.82 3.77 -50.95
CA SER A 49 -9.26 4.99 -51.64
C SER A 49 -8.39 6.22 -51.32
N ASN A 50 -7.75 6.25 -50.14
CA ASN A 50 -6.89 7.34 -49.69
C ASN A 50 -5.64 6.80 -48.95
N PRO A 51 -4.67 6.20 -49.67
CA PRO A 51 -3.54 5.52 -49.06
C PRO A 51 -2.55 6.44 -48.32
N SER A 52 -2.64 7.75 -48.51
CA SER A 52 -1.89 8.75 -47.75
C SER A 52 -2.62 9.28 -46.51
N GLY A 53 -3.87 8.86 -46.28
CA GLY A 53 -4.70 9.34 -45.18
C GLY A 53 -4.27 8.86 -43.79
N SER A 54 -4.78 9.52 -42.76
CA SER A 54 -4.65 9.06 -41.37
C SER A 54 -5.91 8.32 -40.93
N PHE A 55 -5.75 7.11 -40.42
CA PHE A 55 -6.82 6.17 -40.08
C PHE A 55 -6.68 5.68 -38.65
N LYS A 56 -7.82 5.49 -37.99
CA LYS A 56 -7.88 5.00 -36.61
C LYS A 56 -8.99 3.98 -36.43
N LEU A 57 -8.68 2.80 -35.90
CA LEU A 57 -9.70 1.81 -35.57
C LEU A 57 -10.54 2.26 -34.37
N THR A 58 -11.83 1.97 -34.43
CA THR A 58 -12.79 2.27 -33.34
C THR A 58 -13.48 1.02 -32.77
N ALA A 59 -13.21 -0.15 -33.34
CA ALA A 59 -13.72 -1.44 -32.91
C ALA A 59 -12.79 -2.57 -33.34
N ASP A 60 -12.88 -3.71 -32.65
CA ASP A 60 -12.29 -4.97 -33.11
C ASP A 60 -13.02 -5.39 -34.41
N ILE A 61 -12.27 -5.80 -35.44
CA ILE A 61 -12.82 -6.19 -36.75
C ILE A 61 -12.66 -7.69 -36.92
N ALA A 62 -13.74 -8.40 -37.20
CA ALA A 62 -13.72 -9.84 -37.48
C ALA A 62 -14.05 -10.11 -38.95
N PHE A 63 -13.16 -10.81 -39.64
CA PHE A 63 -13.32 -11.23 -41.02
C PHE A 63 -13.96 -12.61 -41.12
N THR A 64 -14.79 -12.80 -42.14
CA THR A 64 -15.41 -14.10 -42.48
C THR A 64 -15.13 -14.54 -43.92
N GLY A 65 -14.25 -13.84 -44.65
CA GLY A 65 -13.95 -14.10 -46.06
C GLY A 65 -12.57 -13.58 -46.46
N SER A 66 -12.25 -13.70 -47.76
CA SER A 66 -10.97 -13.24 -48.31
C SER A 66 -10.84 -11.72 -48.27
N PHE A 67 -9.61 -11.25 -48.09
CA PHE A 67 -9.24 -9.84 -48.16
C PHE A 67 -8.30 -9.59 -49.33
N ASP A 68 -8.60 -8.57 -50.12
CA ASP A 68 -7.74 -8.12 -51.21
C ASP A 68 -6.66 -7.18 -50.64
N PRO A 69 -5.36 -7.50 -50.79
CA PRO A 69 -4.25 -6.69 -50.26
C PRO A 69 -4.34 -5.20 -50.62
N ILE A 70 -4.01 -4.30 -49.68
CA ILE A 70 -3.85 -2.87 -49.97
C ILE A 70 -2.51 -2.68 -50.72
N PRO A 71 -2.49 -2.17 -51.97
CA PRO A 71 -1.28 -2.18 -52.80
C PRO A 71 -0.14 -1.32 -52.25
N SER A 72 -0.46 -0.18 -51.65
CA SER A 72 0.52 0.72 -51.05
C SER A 72 -0.16 1.60 -50.01
N PHE A 73 0.57 1.98 -48.96
CA PHE A 73 0.10 2.83 -47.88
C PHE A 73 1.21 3.76 -47.41
N SER A 74 0.97 5.07 -47.40
CA SER A 74 1.95 6.10 -46.99
C SER A 74 1.49 6.96 -45.82
N GLY A 75 0.24 6.80 -45.37
CA GLY A 75 -0.34 7.54 -44.25
C GLY A 75 -0.06 6.93 -42.87
N THR A 76 -0.97 7.13 -41.94
CA THR A 76 -0.90 6.57 -40.57
C THR A 76 -2.08 5.64 -40.31
N LEU A 77 -1.83 4.42 -39.86
CA LEU A 77 -2.85 3.46 -39.42
C LEU A 77 -2.63 3.15 -37.94
N ASP A 78 -3.43 3.78 -37.08
CA ASP A 78 -3.46 3.55 -35.63
C ASP A 78 -4.56 2.54 -35.29
N GLY A 79 -4.17 1.36 -34.81
CA GLY A 79 -5.10 0.34 -34.36
C GLY A 79 -5.86 0.71 -33.09
N ASN A 80 -5.42 1.72 -32.33
CA ASN A 80 -6.08 2.19 -31.12
C ASN A 80 -6.43 1.08 -30.11
N GLY A 81 -5.62 0.02 -30.08
CA GLY A 81 -5.86 -1.14 -29.22
C GLY A 81 -6.88 -2.15 -29.70
N HIS A 82 -7.32 -2.01 -30.94
CA HIS A 82 -8.21 -2.98 -31.58
C HIS A 82 -7.44 -4.05 -32.34
N ILE A 83 -8.11 -5.19 -32.48
CA ILE A 83 -7.62 -6.32 -33.26
C ILE A 83 -8.38 -6.49 -34.56
N ILE A 84 -7.70 -6.99 -35.59
CA ILE A 84 -8.29 -7.57 -36.79
C ILE A 84 -8.15 -9.08 -36.68
N SER A 85 -9.27 -9.81 -36.73
CA SER A 85 -9.30 -11.26 -36.55
C SER A 85 -9.84 -12.00 -37.76
N GLY A 86 -9.35 -13.22 -38.00
CA GLY A 86 -9.85 -14.10 -39.06
C GLY A 86 -9.48 -13.66 -40.49
N LEU A 87 -8.48 -12.79 -40.64
CA LEU A 87 -8.03 -12.28 -41.93
C LEU A 87 -7.51 -13.42 -42.81
N HIS A 88 -8.12 -13.61 -43.99
CA HIS A 88 -7.71 -14.61 -44.97
C HIS A 88 -7.21 -13.95 -46.26
N ILE A 89 -5.99 -14.26 -46.70
CA ILE A 89 -5.37 -13.69 -47.89
C ILE A 89 -4.75 -14.80 -48.73
N VAL A 90 -5.08 -14.85 -50.02
CA VAL A 90 -4.53 -15.82 -50.97
C VAL A 90 -3.83 -15.07 -52.09
N GLY A 91 -2.52 -15.29 -52.24
CA GLY A 91 -1.72 -14.79 -53.34
C GLY A 91 -1.85 -15.68 -54.57
N ASP A 92 -1.90 -15.05 -55.74
CA ASP A 92 -1.97 -15.70 -57.04
C ASP A 92 -0.96 -15.08 -58.02
N ALA A 93 -0.95 -15.54 -59.27
CA ALA A 93 0.00 -15.04 -60.27
C ALA A 93 -0.17 -13.54 -60.61
N ALA A 94 -1.37 -12.97 -60.42
CA ALA A 94 -1.63 -11.55 -60.63
C ALA A 94 -1.28 -10.70 -59.40
N HIS A 95 -1.39 -11.29 -58.21
CA HIS A 95 -1.15 -10.66 -56.91
C HIS A 95 -0.13 -11.48 -56.10
N PRO A 96 1.15 -11.48 -56.52
CA PRO A 96 2.15 -12.39 -55.95
C PRO A 96 2.52 -12.07 -54.49
N LYS A 97 2.18 -10.89 -53.98
CA LYS A 97 2.49 -10.44 -52.62
C LYS A 97 1.23 -10.49 -51.75
N ALA A 98 1.03 -11.61 -51.06
CA ALA A 98 -0.07 -11.80 -50.12
C ALA A 98 0.28 -11.14 -48.77
N ALA A 99 -0.31 -9.98 -48.48
CA ALA A 99 -0.18 -9.28 -47.20
C ALA A 99 -1.35 -8.33 -46.99
N PHE A 100 -1.60 -7.88 -45.75
CA PHE A 100 -2.61 -6.86 -45.49
C PHE A 100 -2.27 -5.55 -46.22
N ILE A 101 -1.01 -5.11 -46.11
CA ILE A 101 -0.44 -4.00 -46.90
C ILE A 101 0.76 -4.52 -47.69
N VAL A 102 0.74 -4.37 -49.01
CA VAL A 102 1.82 -4.84 -49.90
C VAL A 102 3.07 -3.99 -49.77
N GLU A 103 2.92 -2.66 -49.74
CA GLU A 103 4.03 -1.71 -49.54
C GLU A 103 3.66 -0.65 -48.50
N ASN A 104 4.36 -0.65 -47.36
CA ASN A 104 4.21 0.37 -46.33
C ASN A 104 5.32 1.42 -46.46
N LEU A 105 4.94 2.65 -46.75
CA LEU A 105 5.76 3.87 -46.73
C LEU A 105 5.46 4.73 -45.49
N GLY A 106 4.36 4.44 -44.79
CA GLY A 106 3.83 5.22 -43.68
C GLY A 106 4.06 4.57 -42.31
N VAL A 107 3.12 4.78 -41.39
CA VAL A 107 3.17 4.26 -40.01
C VAL A 107 2.01 3.30 -39.78
N ILE A 108 2.31 2.09 -39.31
CA ILE A 108 1.33 1.12 -38.80
C ILE A 108 1.64 0.89 -37.34
N GLU A 109 0.68 1.15 -36.45
CA GLU A 109 0.90 1.01 -35.01
C GLU A 109 -0.32 0.54 -34.22
N LYS A 110 -0.07 -0.05 -33.05
CA LYS A 110 -1.08 -0.36 -32.02
C LYS A 110 -2.23 -1.24 -32.51
N ILE A 111 -1.92 -2.17 -33.42
CA ILE A 111 -2.88 -3.07 -34.03
C ILE A 111 -2.46 -4.54 -33.87
N GLY A 112 -3.42 -5.39 -33.52
CA GLY A 112 -3.21 -6.84 -33.41
C GLY A 112 -3.89 -7.56 -34.57
N PHE A 113 -3.20 -8.52 -35.19
CA PHE A 113 -3.81 -9.43 -36.15
C PHE A 113 -3.91 -10.82 -35.53
N VAL A 114 -5.14 -11.30 -35.33
CA VAL A 114 -5.42 -12.55 -34.62
C VAL A 114 -5.94 -13.60 -35.57
N ASN A 115 -5.35 -14.80 -35.51
CA ASN A 115 -5.81 -15.95 -36.29
C ASN A 115 -5.81 -15.67 -37.81
N VAL A 116 -4.74 -15.07 -38.33
CA VAL A 116 -4.57 -14.82 -39.76
C VAL A 116 -4.30 -16.13 -40.51
N SER A 117 -4.74 -16.20 -41.76
CA SER A 117 -4.45 -17.28 -42.69
C SER A 117 -4.00 -16.68 -44.01
N VAL A 118 -2.69 -16.66 -44.25
CA VAL A 118 -2.10 -16.12 -45.47
C VAL A 118 -1.41 -17.24 -46.24
N THR A 119 -1.74 -17.37 -47.52
CA THR A 119 -1.12 -18.35 -48.42
C THR A 119 -0.69 -17.67 -49.70
N SER A 120 0.49 -17.99 -50.23
CA SER A 120 0.96 -17.50 -51.54
C SER A 120 1.58 -18.63 -52.35
N LEU A 121 1.65 -18.46 -53.68
CA LEU A 121 2.44 -19.38 -54.52
C LEU A 121 3.92 -19.27 -54.17
N ASP A 122 4.74 -20.26 -54.50
CA ASP A 122 6.15 -20.33 -54.07
C ASP A 122 7.14 -20.52 -55.22
N THR A 123 6.66 -20.28 -56.45
CA THR A 123 7.34 -20.67 -57.69
C THR A 123 8.60 -19.86 -58.00
N ASN A 124 8.67 -18.59 -57.58
CA ASN A 124 9.85 -17.73 -57.77
C ASN A 124 9.86 -16.53 -56.80
N SER A 125 10.95 -15.75 -56.81
CA SER A 125 11.25 -14.68 -55.83
C SER A 125 10.30 -13.48 -55.82
N THR A 126 9.34 -13.38 -56.74
CA THR A 126 8.29 -12.34 -56.70
C THR A 126 7.17 -12.67 -55.74
N PHE A 127 7.00 -13.95 -55.38
CA PHE A 127 5.88 -14.40 -54.54
C PHE A 127 6.21 -14.36 -53.05
N TRP A 128 5.44 -13.58 -52.30
CA TRP A 128 5.63 -13.34 -50.87
C TRP A 128 4.36 -13.60 -50.08
N ALA A 129 4.51 -13.99 -48.82
CA ALA A 129 3.40 -14.09 -47.87
C ALA A 129 3.74 -13.43 -46.53
N SER A 130 2.84 -12.58 -46.02
CA SER A 130 2.95 -12.03 -44.67
C SER A 130 1.60 -11.80 -44.01
N GLY A 131 1.55 -11.94 -42.70
CA GLY A 131 0.37 -11.61 -41.90
C GLY A 131 0.04 -10.11 -41.86
N MET A 132 1.01 -9.22 -42.13
CA MET A 132 0.79 -7.76 -42.05
C MET A 132 1.37 -7.00 -43.24
N VAL A 133 2.69 -7.01 -43.47
CA VAL A 133 3.33 -6.16 -44.48
C VAL A 133 4.19 -6.96 -45.46
N GLY A 134 4.03 -6.70 -46.75
CA GLY A 134 4.95 -7.21 -47.77
C GLY A 134 6.31 -6.52 -47.69
N SER A 135 6.38 -5.26 -48.13
CA SER A 135 7.60 -4.44 -48.11
C SER A 135 7.43 -3.24 -47.15
N ASN A 136 8.22 -3.17 -46.09
CA ASN A 136 8.24 -2.04 -45.17
C ASN A 136 9.37 -1.05 -45.49
N LYS A 137 9.01 0.14 -45.95
CA LYS A 137 9.87 1.32 -46.10
C LYS A 137 9.56 2.42 -45.07
N GLY A 138 8.43 2.29 -44.37
CA GLY A 138 8.02 3.15 -43.26
C GLY A 138 8.31 2.53 -41.89
N THR A 139 7.37 2.65 -40.96
CA THR A 139 7.48 2.15 -39.58
C THR A 139 6.33 1.19 -39.27
N VAL A 140 6.68 0.04 -38.70
CA VAL A 140 5.72 -0.86 -38.03
C VAL A 140 6.10 -0.93 -36.56
N ARG A 141 5.18 -0.58 -35.65
CA ARG A 141 5.45 -0.64 -34.22
C ARG A 141 4.28 -1.06 -33.35
N GLU A 142 4.56 -1.54 -32.14
CA GLU A 142 3.54 -1.83 -31.12
C GLU A 142 2.39 -2.68 -31.67
N SER A 143 2.73 -3.71 -32.44
CA SER A 143 1.76 -4.50 -33.20
C SER A 143 2.13 -5.97 -33.15
N PHE A 144 1.16 -6.86 -33.35
CA PHE A 144 1.42 -8.30 -33.30
C PHE A 144 0.61 -9.08 -34.31
N VAL A 145 1.08 -10.30 -34.61
CA VAL A 145 0.37 -11.24 -35.50
C VAL A 145 0.34 -12.65 -34.90
N THR A 146 -0.80 -13.31 -34.95
CA THR A 146 -0.95 -14.76 -34.67
C THR A 146 -1.68 -15.45 -35.81
N GLY A 147 -1.40 -16.73 -36.05
CA GLY A 147 -2.04 -17.51 -37.13
C GLY A 147 -1.04 -18.29 -37.97
N SER A 148 -1.26 -18.35 -39.28
CA SER A 148 -0.47 -19.11 -40.24
C SER A 148 -0.15 -18.30 -41.49
N VAL A 149 1.11 -18.36 -41.93
CA VAL A 149 1.62 -17.76 -43.16
C VAL A 149 2.38 -18.85 -43.93
N THR A 150 1.86 -19.27 -45.07
CA THR A 150 2.38 -20.43 -45.83
C THR A 150 2.61 -20.12 -47.31
N GLY A 151 3.50 -20.90 -47.93
CA GLY A 151 3.89 -20.70 -49.33
C GLY A 151 4.81 -19.49 -49.49
N GLY A 152 4.85 -18.86 -50.67
CA GLY A 152 5.82 -17.79 -50.94
C GLY A 152 7.24 -18.30 -51.15
N TYR A 153 8.00 -17.62 -52.00
CA TYR A 153 9.46 -17.74 -51.98
C TYR A 153 10.03 -17.15 -50.68
N ARG A 154 9.42 -16.07 -50.19
CA ARG A 154 9.72 -15.43 -48.90
C ARG A 154 8.46 -15.32 -48.05
N SER A 155 8.55 -15.65 -46.77
CA SER A 155 7.43 -15.52 -45.84
C SER A 155 7.85 -15.09 -44.45
N ALA A 156 6.99 -14.27 -43.82
CA ALA A 156 7.18 -13.83 -42.45
C ALA A 156 5.88 -13.44 -41.75
N GLY A 157 5.85 -13.57 -40.43
CA GLY A 157 4.68 -13.21 -39.62
C GLY A 157 4.32 -11.72 -39.73
N ILE A 158 5.31 -10.82 -39.63
CA ILE A 158 5.05 -9.36 -39.61
C ILE A 158 5.40 -8.68 -40.94
N VAL A 159 6.66 -8.80 -41.40
CA VAL A 159 7.14 -8.09 -42.59
C VAL A 159 7.94 -9.04 -43.48
N VAL A 160 7.65 -9.15 -44.78
CA VAL A 160 8.54 -9.93 -45.66
C VAL A 160 9.89 -9.22 -45.83
N THR A 161 9.92 -8.01 -46.38
CA THR A 161 11.17 -7.26 -46.57
C THR A 161 11.13 -5.94 -45.80
N ASN A 162 12.08 -5.72 -44.90
CA ASN A 162 12.21 -4.50 -44.12
C ASN A 162 13.38 -3.64 -44.61
N TYR A 163 13.07 -2.45 -45.13
CA TYR A 163 14.01 -1.39 -45.52
C TYR A 163 14.18 -0.30 -44.46
N SER A 164 13.35 -0.29 -43.42
CA SER A 164 13.30 0.81 -42.44
C SER A 164 13.07 0.26 -41.03
N GLN A 165 12.03 0.69 -40.29
CA GLN A 165 11.89 0.42 -38.86
C GLN A 165 10.78 -0.60 -38.56
N VAL A 166 11.14 -1.65 -37.83
CA VAL A 166 10.21 -2.57 -37.17
C VAL A 166 10.60 -2.65 -35.70
N GLN A 167 9.69 -2.28 -34.79
CA GLN A 167 10.03 -2.24 -33.36
C GLN A 167 8.84 -2.51 -32.44
N ASN A 168 9.09 -3.04 -31.24
CA ASN A 168 8.03 -3.33 -30.27
C ASN A 168 6.93 -4.23 -30.86
N VAL A 169 7.31 -5.26 -31.63
CA VAL A 169 6.35 -6.19 -32.25
C VAL A 169 6.55 -7.60 -31.73
N TYR A 170 5.53 -8.44 -31.87
CA TYR A 170 5.73 -9.87 -31.66
C TYR A 170 4.87 -10.74 -32.56
N THR A 171 5.26 -12.02 -32.68
CA THR A 171 4.48 -12.99 -33.44
C THR A 171 4.43 -14.36 -32.78
N LYS A 172 3.30 -15.05 -33.00
CA LYS A 172 3.10 -16.49 -32.76
C LYS A 172 2.52 -17.15 -34.02
N THR A 173 3.06 -16.79 -35.18
CA THR A 173 2.66 -17.38 -36.45
C THR A 173 3.42 -18.67 -36.74
N THR A 174 2.74 -19.66 -37.32
CA THR A 174 3.44 -20.69 -38.09
C THR A 174 3.83 -20.09 -39.44
N VAL A 175 5.11 -20.13 -39.80
CA VAL A 175 5.63 -19.56 -41.05
C VAL A 175 6.28 -20.66 -41.87
N SER A 176 5.84 -20.82 -43.12
CA SER A 176 6.51 -21.71 -44.07
C SER A 176 6.74 -20.99 -45.40
N ALA A 177 7.96 -21.08 -45.92
CA ALA A 177 8.35 -20.54 -47.23
C ALA A 177 9.12 -21.59 -48.05
N ASN A 178 9.31 -21.34 -49.34
CA ASN A 178 10.21 -22.15 -50.15
C ASN A 178 11.68 -21.82 -49.86
N VAL A 179 12.07 -20.53 -49.77
CA VAL A 179 13.49 -20.14 -49.61
C VAL A 179 13.79 -19.29 -48.40
N GLU A 180 12.99 -18.29 -48.03
CA GLU A 180 13.32 -17.39 -46.92
C GLU A 180 12.17 -17.31 -45.93
N SER A 181 12.31 -17.98 -44.78
CA SER A 181 11.30 -17.99 -43.72
C SER A 181 11.87 -17.39 -42.44
N GLY A 182 11.31 -16.26 -42.01
CA GLY A 182 11.64 -15.60 -40.76
C GLY A 182 10.40 -15.35 -39.93
N ALA A 183 10.45 -15.54 -38.61
CA ALA A 183 9.22 -15.38 -37.81
C ALA A 183 8.71 -13.93 -37.85
N LEU A 184 9.57 -12.95 -37.57
CA LEU A 184 9.20 -11.52 -37.61
C LEU A 184 9.40 -10.94 -39.01
N VAL A 185 10.61 -11.10 -39.55
CA VAL A 185 11.02 -10.50 -40.81
C VAL A 185 11.63 -11.56 -41.74
N ALA A 186 11.32 -11.61 -43.03
CA ALA A 186 12.03 -12.56 -43.91
C ALA A 186 13.40 -11.99 -44.31
N VAL A 187 13.45 -10.74 -44.78
CA VAL A 187 14.66 -10.06 -45.24
C VAL A 187 14.84 -8.72 -44.53
N SER A 188 15.95 -8.56 -43.81
CA SER A 188 16.39 -7.30 -43.22
C SER A 188 17.41 -6.63 -44.15
N GLU A 189 16.98 -5.57 -44.83
CA GLU A 189 17.78 -4.87 -45.84
C GLU A 189 18.78 -3.89 -45.22
N SER A 190 19.70 -3.39 -46.06
CA SER A 190 20.73 -2.44 -45.61
C SER A 190 20.13 -1.18 -45.00
N GLY A 191 20.58 -0.82 -43.80
CA GLY A 191 20.09 0.34 -43.05
C GLY A 191 18.80 0.11 -42.26
N SER A 192 18.16 -1.06 -42.40
CA SER A 192 16.95 -1.41 -41.65
C SER A 192 17.24 -1.68 -40.17
N THR A 193 16.23 -1.51 -39.32
CA THR A 193 16.28 -1.84 -37.89
C THR A 193 15.11 -2.74 -37.50
N LEU A 194 15.41 -3.84 -36.80
CA LEU A 194 14.46 -4.70 -36.09
C LEU A 194 14.84 -4.75 -34.61
N GLN A 195 13.99 -4.20 -33.74
CA GLN A 195 14.34 -4.06 -32.32
C GLN A 195 13.21 -4.25 -31.33
N SER A 196 13.59 -4.56 -30.08
CA SER A 196 12.69 -4.63 -28.93
C SER A 196 11.47 -5.52 -29.19
N SER A 197 11.68 -6.65 -29.86
CA SER A 197 10.62 -7.51 -30.39
C SER A 197 10.87 -8.97 -30.04
N TYR A 198 9.83 -9.82 -30.15
CA TYR A 198 10.02 -11.26 -29.95
C TYR A 198 9.20 -12.16 -30.87
N ALA A 199 9.62 -13.41 -30.98
CA ALA A 199 8.83 -14.45 -31.65
C ALA A 199 8.75 -15.73 -30.81
N ILE A 200 7.64 -16.45 -30.96
CA ILE A 200 7.53 -17.87 -30.63
C ILE A 200 7.68 -18.62 -31.96
N PRO A 201 8.85 -19.20 -32.26
CA PRO A 201 9.13 -19.69 -33.61
C PRO A 201 8.41 -21.01 -33.87
N ASN A 202 7.72 -21.08 -35.01
CA ASN A 202 7.42 -22.32 -35.71
C ASN A 202 7.65 -22.05 -37.20
N VAL A 203 8.92 -22.09 -37.59
CA VAL A 203 9.37 -21.57 -38.90
C VAL A 203 10.05 -22.66 -39.72
N HIS A 204 9.69 -22.73 -41.00
CA HIS A 204 10.21 -23.71 -41.94
C HIS A 204 10.50 -23.12 -43.33
N SER A 205 11.70 -23.35 -43.86
CA SER A 205 11.95 -23.17 -45.29
C SER A 205 12.14 -24.52 -45.98
N ALA A 206 11.51 -24.73 -47.15
CA ALA A 206 11.69 -25.96 -47.90
C ALA A 206 13.15 -26.15 -48.35
N LEU A 207 13.82 -25.07 -48.76
CA LEU A 207 15.20 -25.08 -49.25
C LEU A 207 16.20 -24.61 -48.17
N ASN A 208 16.47 -23.31 -48.02
CA ASN A 208 17.48 -22.81 -47.08
C ASN A 208 17.00 -21.54 -46.35
N ASN A 209 17.90 -20.73 -45.78
CA ASN A 209 17.65 -19.42 -45.14
C ASN A 209 16.43 -19.41 -44.20
N THR A 210 16.63 -19.89 -42.97
CA THR A 210 15.59 -19.88 -41.94
C THR A 210 16.10 -19.28 -40.66
N GLY A 211 15.38 -18.30 -40.12
CA GLY A 211 15.71 -17.72 -38.83
C GLY A 211 14.49 -17.60 -37.93
N GLY A 212 14.69 -17.81 -36.63
CA GLY A 212 13.63 -17.62 -35.63
C GLY A 212 13.22 -16.16 -35.47
N ILE A 213 14.03 -15.18 -35.89
CA ILE A 213 13.68 -13.75 -35.92
C ILE A 213 13.67 -13.22 -37.35
N SER A 214 14.81 -13.29 -38.05
CA SER A 214 14.95 -12.87 -39.45
C SER A 214 15.53 -13.98 -40.33
N ALA A 215 15.05 -14.19 -41.56
CA ALA A 215 15.60 -15.26 -42.40
C ALA A 215 16.96 -14.87 -43.00
N TYR A 216 17.08 -13.64 -43.50
CA TYR A 216 18.23 -13.12 -44.22
C TYR A 216 18.52 -11.66 -43.83
N ALA A 217 19.74 -11.33 -43.43
CA ALA A 217 20.14 -9.96 -43.09
C ALA A 217 21.33 -9.46 -43.91
N TYR A 218 21.22 -8.23 -44.43
CA TYR A 218 22.25 -7.57 -45.23
C TYR A 218 23.19 -6.69 -44.39
N THR A 219 24.35 -6.35 -44.96
CA THR A 219 25.28 -5.34 -44.42
C THR A 219 24.53 -4.08 -43.97
N ASN A 220 24.84 -3.62 -42.76
CA ASN A 220 24.21 -2.46 -42.09
C ASN A 220 22.76 -2.66 -41.64
N ALA A 221 22.14 -3.83 -41.81
CA ALA A 221 20.91 -4.14 -41.09
C ALA A 221 21.22 -4.29 -39.59
N THR A 222 20.37 -3.74 -38.72
CA THR A 222 20.54 -3.80 -37.26
C THR A 222 19.42 -4.64 -36.65
N ILE A 223 19.78 -5.74 -36.00
CA ILE A 223 18.85 -6.61 -35.27
C ILE A 223 19.27 -6.60 -33.81
N LYS A 224 18.50 -5.92 -32.95
CA LYS A 224 18.93 -5.69 -31.56
C LYS A 224 17.84 -5.75 -30.51
N ASN A 225 18.20 -6.09 -29.28
CA ASN A 225 17.28 -6.14 -28.12
C ASN A 225 16.08 -7.07 -28.35
N ASN A 226 16.23 -8.14 -29.13
CA ASN A 226 15.13 -9.07 -29.41
C ASN A 226 15.21 -10.32 -28.55
N ALA A 227 14.06 -10.94 -28.29
CA ALA A 227 13.97 -12.22 -27.62
C ALA A 227 13.39 -13.28 -28.56
N LEU A 228 13.91 -14.50 -28.50
CA LEU A 228 13.32 -15.66 -29.16
C LEU A 228 12.88 -16.67 -28.10
N LEU A 229 11.59 -16.97 -28.05
CA LEU A 229 11.02 -17.93 -27.10
C LEU A 229 11.17 -19.37 -27.60
N ALA A 230 10.83 -20.35 -26.77
CA ALA A 230 10.89 -21.76 -27.12
C ALA A 230 10.04 -22.08 -28.35
N GLY A 231 10.55 -22.94 -29.24
CA GLY A 231 9.89 -23.27 -30.50
C GLY A 231 10.82 -23.94 -31.52
N THR A 232 10.39 -24.06 -32.76
CA THR A 232 11.04 -24.85 -33.82
C THR A 232 11.47 -24.01 -35.02
N ILE A 233 12.68 -24.29 -35.50
CA ILE A 233 13.31 -23.65 -36.65
C ILE A 233 13.92 -24.75 -37.51
N THR A 234 13.45 -24.89 -38.75
CA THR A 234 13.85 -26.03 -39.61
C THR A 234 14.02 -25.61 -41.07
N ASN A 235 14.85 -26.32 -41.82
CA ASN A 235 14.84 -26.26 -43.28
C ASN A 235 15.30 -27.55 -43.95
N GLY A 236 14.95 -27.73 -45.23
CA GLY A 236 15.27 -28.96 -45.97
C GLY A 236 16.75 -29.06 -46.40
N GLY A 237 17.41 -27.93 -46.64
CA GLY A 237 18.78 -27.85 -47.17
C GLY A 237 19.88 -27.80 -46.11
N ASN A 238 19.54 -27.79 -44.81
CA ASN A 238 20.43 -27.80 -43.66
C ASN A 238 21.59 -26.78 -43.73
N THR A 239 21.36 -25.64 -44.38
CA THR A 239 22.30 -24.54 -44.54
C THR A 239 21.59 -23.22 -44.24
N ASN A 240 22.33 -22.22 -43.78
CA ASN A 240 21.81 -20.89 -43.44
C ASN A 240 20.61 -20.97 -42.47
N ILE A 241 20.81 -21.59 -41.31
CA ILE A 241 19.80 -21.75 -40.28
C ILE A 241 20.33 -21.32 -38.91
N ALA A 242 19.57 -20.48 -38.21
CA ALA A 242 19.96 -19.99 -36.90
C ALA A 242 18.75 -19.56 -36.06
N ARG A 243 18.97 -19.36 -34.76
CA ARG A 243 17.94 -18.85 -33.85
C ARG A 243 17.53 -17.42 -34.20
N ILE A 244 18.47 -16.49 -34.38
CA ILE A 244 18.15 -15.10 -34.71
C ILE A 244 18.09 -14.93 -36.23
N THR A 245 19.19 -15.21 -36.95
CA THR A 245 19.27 -14.97 -38.39
C THR A 245 19.91 -16.09 -39.20
N GLY A 246 19.16 -16.67 -40.13
CA GLY A 246 19.60 -17.84 -40.91
C GLY A 246 20.78 -17.54 -41.83
N ARG A 247 20.65 -16.53 -42.69
CA ARG A 247 21.69 -16.12 -43.65
C ARG A 247 22.18 -14.70 -43.35
N GLU A 248 23.49 -14.50 -43.48
CA GLU A 248 24.13 -13.18 -43.37
C GLU A 248 24.71 -12.81 -44.74
N ASN A 249 24.40 -11.62 -45.25
CA ASN A 249 25.04 -11.04 -46.43
C ASN A 249 25.97 -9.90 -46.02
N GLY A 250 27.27 -10.18 -45.95
CA GLY A 250 28.25 -9.22 -45.46
C GLY A 250 28.18 -9.08 -43.93
N THR A 251 28.02 -7.85 -43.42
CA THR A 251 28.17 -7.55 -41.97
C THR A 251 26.91 -6.91 -41.38
N PRO A 252 25.82 -7.66 -41.16
CA PRO A 252 24.71 -7.19 -40.32
C PRO A 252 25.19 -6.99 -38.87
N THR A 253 24.50 -6.13 -38.14
CA THR A 253 24.78 -5.85 -36.71
C THR A 253 23.80 -6.58 -35.83
N PHE A 254 24.30 -7.48 -34.99
CA PHE A 254 23.54 -8.09 -33.90
C PHE A 254 23.95 -7.45 -32.58
N GLN A 255 22.98 -7.07 -31.75
CA GLN A 255 23.26 -6.49 -30.44
C GLN A 255 22.20 -6.91 -29.43
N ASN A 256 22.63 -7.50 -28.31
CA ASN A 256 21.75 -7.79 -27.18
C ASN A 256 20.51 -8.62 -27.55
N ASN A 257 20.65 -9.60 -28.43
CA ASN A 257 19.58 -10.55 -28.70
C ASN A 257 19.72 -11.77 -27.79
N ILE A 258 18.60 -12.27 -27.26
CA ILE A 258 18.54 -13.46 -26.42
C ILE A 258 17.65 -14.53 -27.05
N ALA A 259 17.92 -15.79 -26.75
CA ALA A 259 17.13 -16.91 -27.25
C ALA A 259 16.98 -18.00 -26.20
N SER A 260 15.79 -18.57 -26.11
CA SER A 260 15.50 -19.75 -25.32
C SER A 260 16.47 -20.89 -25.65
N ALA A 261 16.92 -21.61 -24.63
CA ALA A 261 17.62 -22.88 -24.80
C ALA A 261 16.77 -23.93 -25.57
N ASN A 262 15.45 -23.79 -25.54
CA ASN A 262 14.46 -24.62 -26.23
C ASN A 262 13.95 -24.01 -27.54
N ALA A 263 14.61 -22.99 -28.08
CA ALA A 263 14.45 -22.59 -29.48
C ALA A 263 15.32 -23.52 -30.34
N LEU A 264 14.72 -24.62 -30.79
CA LEU A 264 15.40 -25.74 -31.42
C LEU A 264 15.64 -25.49 -32.91
N VAL A 265 16.88 -25.70 -33.34
CA VAL A 265 17.28 -25.69 -34.75
C VAL A 265 17.43 -27.13 -35.20
N GLN A 266 16.66 -27.55 -36.21
CA GLN A 266 16.60 -28.94 -36.67
C GLN A 266 16.33 -29.94 -35.54
N GLY A 267 15.49 -29.56 -34.57
CA GLY A 267 15.16 -30.40 -33.42
C GLY A 267 16.24 -30.47 -32.33
N ALA A 268 17.37 -29.76 -32.50
CA ALA A 268 18.46 -29.74 -31.53
C ALA A 268 18.61 -28.37 -30.85
N ALA A 269 19.04 -28.39 -29.58
CA ALA A 269 19.43 -27.18 -28.87
C ALA A 269 20.73 -26.60 -29.46
N VAL A 270 20.85 -25.27 -29.46
CA VAL A 270 22.00 -24.56 -30.04
C VAL A 270 22.98 -24.11 -28.96
N SER A 271 24.27 -24.39 -29.16
CA SER A 271 25.37 -23.89 -28.33
C SER A 271 26.11 -22.72 -29.00
N GLY A 272 26.92 -21.96 -28.23
CA GLY A 272 27.77 -20.89 -28.77
C GLY A 272 27.07 -19.58 -29.14
N GLY A 273 25.81 -19.42 -28.77
CA GLY A 273 25.07 -18.18 -28.98
C GLY A 273 25.54 -17.04 -28.07
N THR A 274 25.73 -15.85 -28.63
CA THR A 274 26.13 -14.65 -27.90
C THR A 274 25.17 -13.50 -28.23
N ALA A 275 25.13 -12.48 -27.38
CA ALA A 275 24.31 -11.29 -27.59
C ALA A 275 24.58 -10.58 -28.94
N GLY A 276 25.78 -10.79 -29.51
CA GLY A 276 26.25 -10.13 -30.73
C GLY A 276 26.35 -11.04 -31.95
N ASN A 277 25.69 -12.20 -31.97
CA ASN A 277 25.69 -13.08 -33.14
C ASN A 277 24.29 -13.51 -33.58
N ASN A 278 24.24 -14.20 -34.72
CA ASN A 278 23.05 -14.72 -35.37
C ASN A 278 22.32 -15.85 -34.58
N GLN A 279 22.87 -16.31 -33.46
CA GLN A 279 22.25 -17.30 -32.57
C GLN A 279 21.66 -16.68 -31.30
N GLY A 280 22.06 -15.46 -30.92
CA GLY A 280 21.61 -14.81 -29.68
C GLY A 280 22.15 -15.47 -28.41
N LEU A 281 22.22 -14.74 -27.30
CA LEU A 281 22.64 -15.28 -26.01
C LEU A 281 21.60 -16.30 -25.49
N SER A 282 22.04 -17.51 -25.16
CA SER A 282 21.15 -18.53 -24.59
C SER A 282 20.68 -18.15 -23.18
N VAL A 283 19.37 -18.20 -22.96
CA VAL A 283 18.71 -18.03 -21.66
C VAL A 283 17.71 -19.16 -21.41
N THR A 284 17.37 -19.41 -20.15
CA THR A 284 16.37 -20.43 -19.78
C THR A 284 14.95 -19.92 -19.99
N ASP A 285 14.00 -20.83 -20.18
CA ASP A 285 12.57 -20.46 -20.29
C ASP A 285 12.03 -19.83 -19.01
N ASN A 286 12.59 -20.18 -17.85
CA ASN A 286 12.21 -19.56 -16.58
C ASN A 286 12.68 -18.11 -16.50
N GLU A 287 13.86 -17.78 -17.04
CA GLU A 287 14.31 -16.39 -17.15
C GLU A 287 13.42 -15.59 -18.10
N LEU A 288 12.98 -16.17 -19.22
CA LEU A 288 12.07 -15.51 -20.17
C LEU A 288 10.65 -15.27 -19.62
N LYS A 289 10.30 -15.82 -18.45
CA LYS A 289 9.06 -15.50 -17.72
C LYS A 289 9.21 -14.32 -16.77
N GLN A 290 10.43 -13.81 -16.57
CA GLN A 290 10.70 -12.74 -15.60
C GLN A 290 10.70 -11.37 -16.28
N LEU A 291 10.00 -10.41 -15.68
CA LEU A 291 9.99 -9.00 -16.11
C LEU A 291 11.41 -8.44 -16.29
N LYS A 292 12.32 -8.71 -15.34
CA LYS A 292 13.71 -8.21 -15.35
C LYS A 292 14.49 -8.59 -16.63
N THR A 293 14.13 -9.70 -17.27
CA THR A 293 14.81 -10.17 -18.49
C THR A 293 14.54 -9.22 -19.65
N TYR A 294 13.37 -8.60 -19.71
CA TYR A 294 13.03 -7.68 -20.79
C TYR A 294 13.33 -6.24 -20.40
N GLU A 295 12.96 -5.83 -19.19
CA GLU A 295 13.17 -4.45 -18.72
C GLU A 295 14.66 -4.15 -18.49
N ASP A 296 15.32 -4.90 -17.61
CA ASP A 296 16.68 -4.57 -17.17
C ASP A 296 17.74 -5.08 -18.17
N THR A 297 17.52 -6.24 -18.80
CA THR A 297 18.53 -6.85 -19.71
C THR A 297 18.37 -6.38 -21.16
N LEU A 298 17.15 -6.36 -21.70
CA LEU A 298 16.91 -5.92 -23.08
C LEU A 298 16.62 -4.42 -23.21
N GLY A 299 16.37 -3.72 -22.10
CA GLY A 299 16.06 -2.28 -22.10
C GLY A 299 14.69 -1.96 -22.68
N TRP A 300 13.72 -2.88 -22.60
CA TRP A 300 12.37 -2.66 -23.10
C TRP A 300 11.60 -1.69 -22.19
N ASP A 301 10.75 -0.86 -22.80
CA ASP A 301 9.88 0.05 -22.07
C ASP A 301 8.64 -0.68 -21.53
N PHE A 302 8.69 -1.10 -20.26
CA PHE A 302 7.55 -1.70 -19.55
C PHE A 302 6.65 -0.69 -18.84
N TYR A 303 6.93 0.61 -18.99
CA TYR A 303 6.14 1.69 -18.43
C TYR A 303 5.05 2.11 -19.41
N SER A 304 5.42 2.29 -20.68
CA SER A 304 4.50 2.76 -21.73
C SER A 304 4.12 1.70 -22.77
N VAL A 305 5.02 0.78 -23.14
CA VAL A 305 4.79 -0.10 -24.30
C VAL A 305 4.39 -1.52 -23.90
N TRP A 306 5.18 -2.15 -23.03
CA TRP A 306 5.05 -3.56 -22.69
C TRP A 306 4.48 -3.77 -21.29
N GLU A 307 3.81 -4.90 -21.10
CA GLU A 307 3.46 -5.46 -19.80
C GLU A 307 3.67 -6.97 -19.81
N MET A 308 3.73 -7.58 -18.63
CA MET A 308 3.84 -9.02 -18.51
C MET A 308 2.45 -9.62 -18.32
N SER A 309 2.08 -10.60 -19.14
CA SER A 309 1.00 -11.51 -18.81
C SER A 309 1.59 -12.73 -18.10
N THR A 310 1.23 -12.88 -16.84
CA THR A 310 1.62 -14.06 -16.05
C THR A 310 0.90 -15.31 -16.55
N VAL A 311 -0.32 -15.15 -17.08
CA VAL A 311 -1.10 -16.24 -17.69
C VAL A 311 -0.44 -16.76 -18.96
N LEU A 312 0.04 -15.86 -19.83
CA LEU A 312 0.74 -16.25 -21.06
C LEU A 312 2.22 -16.56 -20.83
N GLY A 313 2.78 -16.15 -19.68
CA GLY A 313 4.18 -16.34 -19.32
C GLY A 313 5.15 -15.53 -20.20
N ARG A 314 4.72 -14.39 -20.76
CA ARG A 314 5.51 -13.57 -21.70
C ARG A 314 5.02 -12.11 -21.77
N PRO A 315 5.81 -11.20 -22.34
CA PRO A 315 5.38 -9.83 -22.59
C PRO A 315 4.22 -9.73 -23.58
N ILE A 316 3.27 -8.83 -23.32
CA ILE A 316 2.24 -8.38 -24.25
C ILE A 316 2.26 -6.85 -24.34
N LEU A 317 1.60 -6.30 -25.36
CA LEU A 317 1.56 -4.86 -25.59
C LEU A 317 0.43 -4.23 -24.79
N ARG A 318 0.73 -3.19 -24.02
CA ARG A 318 -0.26 -2.45 -23.23
C ARG A 318 -1.33 -1.81 -24.10
N HIS A 319 -0.91 -1.29 -25.25
CA HIS A 319 -1.78 -0.57 -26.15
C HIS A 319 -2.66 -1.46 -27.01
N VAL A 320 -2.34 -2.75 -27.17
CA VAL A 320 -3.15 -3.71 -27.95
C VAL A 320 -2.93 -5.13 -27.42
N GLN A 321 -3.92 -5.66 -26.69
CA GLN A 321 -3.73 -6.92 -25.97
C GLN A 321 -4.21 -8.13 -26.80
N GLU A 322 -3.42 -9.23 -26.78
CA GLU A 322 -3.83 -10.55 -27.31
C GLU A 322 -5.03 -11.13 -26.57
N ARG A 323 -5.22 -10.71 -25.32
CA ARG A 323 -6.28 -11.12 -24.42
C ARG A 323 -6.69 -9.94 -23.55
N LYS A 324 -8.00 -9.76 -23.31
CA LYS A 324 -8.52 -8.72 -22.41
C LYS A 324 -8.39 -9.14 -20.95
N ASP A 325 -7.97 -8.21 -20.11
CA ASP A 325 -7.89 -8.37 -18.65
C ASP A 325 -9.28 -8.52 -18.01
N THR A 326 -9.31 -9.15 -16.83
CA THR A 326 -10.52 -9.17 -16.00
C THR A 326 -10.69 -7.84 -15.29
N VAL A 327 -11.80 -7.16 -15.53
CA VAL A 327 -12.07 -5.82 -14.97
C VAL A 327 -12.46 -5.92 -13.49
N ILE A 328 -11.88 -5.03 -12.68
CA ILE A 328 -12.24 -4.78 -11.28
C ILE A 328 -12.76 -3.34 -11.19
N ALA A 329 -14.04 -3.16 -10.87
CA ALA A 329 -14.67 -1.84 -10.79
C ALA A 329 -15.29 -1.54 -9.41
N SER A 330 -15.38 -2.54 -8.54
CA SER A 330 -16.05 -2.43 -7.25
C SER A 330 -15.37 -3.28 -6.17
N ALA A 331 -15.74 -3.03 -4.91
CA ALA A 331 -15.28 -3.85 -3.78
C ALA A 331 -15.69 -5.32 -3.90
N ALA A 332 -16.85 -5.61 -4.52
CA ALA A 332 -17.32 -6.98 -4.73
C ALA A 332 -16.45 -7.72 -5.76
N ASP A 333 -15.94 -7.01 -6.78
CA ASP A 333 -15.13 -7.61 -7.84
C ASP A 333 -13.77 -8.12 -7.32
N LEU A 334 -13.30 -7.67 -6.16
CA LEU A 334 -12.09 -8.19 -5.52
C LEU A 334 -12.18 -9.70 -5.25
N GLU A 335 -13.39 -10.27 -5.15
CA GLU A 335 -13.58 -11.73 -5.03
C GLU A 335 -13.28 -12.49 -6.34
N LEU A 336 -13.30 -11.81 -7.51
CA LEU A 336 -12.84 -12.40 -8.76
C LEU A 336 -11.35 -12.77 -8.67
N ILE A 337 -10.55 -11.94 -8.00
CA ILE A 337 -9.14 -12.21 -7.76
C ILE A 337 -8.98 -13.46 -6.88
N ARG A 338 -9.81 -13.60 -5.83
CA ARG A 338 -9.79 -14.78 -4.96
C ARG A 338 -10.17 -16.05 -5.70
N SER A 339 -11.10 -15.97 -6.64
CA SER A 339 -11.56 -17.11 -7.43
C SER A 339 -10.56 -17.55 -8.51
N ASN A 340 -9.70 -16.64 -8.96
CA ASN A 340 -8.68 -16.89 -9.99
C ASN A 340 -7.36 -16.14 -9.67
N PRO A 341 -6.61 -16.56 -8.64
CA PRO A 341 -5.43 -15.83 -8.16
C PRO A 341 -4.26 -15.79 -9.16
N SER A 342 -4.33 -16.54 -10.25
CA SER A 342 -3.36 -16.52 -11.36
C SER A 342 -3.82 -15.71 -12.57
N GLY A 343 -4.95 -15.00 -12.48
CA GLY A 343 -5.49 -14.20 -13.59
C GLY A 343 -4.78 -12.87 -13.81
N ASP A 344 -5.02 -12.26 -14.97
CA ASP A 344 -4.64 -10.88 -15.27
C ASP A 344 -5.86 -9.98 -15.00
N PHE A 345 -5.70 -8.98 -14.12
CA PHE A 345 -6.75 -8.12 -13.60
C PHE A 345 -6.38 -6.65 -13.74
N LYS A 346 -7.38 -5.82 -14.04
CA LYS A 346 -7.22 -4.37 -14.21
C LYS A 346 -8.30 -3.60 -13.46
N LEU A 347 -7.90 -2.66 -12.60
CA LEU A 347 -8.83 -1.72 -11.98
C LEU A 347 -9.29 -0.69 -13.02
N THR A 348 -10.57 -0.31 -12.94
CA THR A 348 -11.17 0.73 -13.80
C THR A 348 -11.88 1.83 -13.00
N ALA A 349 -11.83 1.72 -11.67
CA ALA A 349 -12.38 2.70 -10.74
C ALA A 349 -11.65 2.64 -9.40
N ASP A 350 -11.68 3.77 -8.67
CA ASP A 350 -11.29 3.79 -7.26
C ASP A 350 -12.29 2.97 -6.43
N ILE A 351 -11.80 2.22 -5.46
CA ILE A 351 -12.60 1.31 -4.63
C ILE A 351 -12.53 1.78 -3.18
N THR A 352 -13.67 1.98 -2.54
CA THR A 352 -13.73 2.27 -1.10
C THR A 352 -14.25 1.06 -0.33
N LEU A 353 -13.44 0.55 0.61
CA LEU A 353 -13.82 -0.53 1.49
C LEU A 353 -14.49 0.01 2.76
N THR A 354 -15.56 -0.65 3.21
CA THR A 354 -16.34 -0.22 4.39
C THR A 354 -16.27 -1.19 5.56
N GLY A 355 -15.88 -2.45 5.31
CA GLY A 355 -15.77 -3.50 6.33
C GLY A 355 -14.37 -4.09 6.41
N ALA A 356 -14.24 -5.10 7.27
CA ALA A 356 -13.01 -5.89 7.36
C ALA A 356 -12.75 -6.64 6.06
N PHE A 357 -11.52 -6.52 5.55
CA PHE A 357 -11.06 -7.23 4.38
C PHE A 357 -10.34 -8.51 4.80
N VAL A 358 -10.64 -9.59 4.09
CA VAL A 358 -10.04 -10.90 4.28
C VAL A 358 -8.87 -11.03 3.31
N PRO A 359 -7.59 -11.04 3.77
CA PRO A 359 -6.42 -11.18 2.91
C PRO A 359 -6.60 -12.25 1.83
N LEU A 360 -6.16 -11.95 0.61
CA LEU A 360 -6.00 -12.95 -0.46
C LEU A 360 -4.93 -13.96 -0.01
N PRO A 361 -5.20 -15.29 0.00
CA PRO A 361 -4.24 -16.27 0.49
C PRO A 361 -2.93 -16.29 -0.31
N SER A 362 -3.03 -16.15 -1.63
CA SER A 362 -1.89 -16.02 -2.53
C SER A 362 -2.33 -15.33 -3.82
N PHE A 363 -1.37 -14.77 -4.54
CA PHE A 363 -1.57 -14.15 -5.84
C PHE A 363 -0.35 -14.40 -6.73
N SER A 364 -0.57 -14.95 -7.92
CA SER A 364 0.47 -15.24 -8.92
C SER A 364 0.20 -14.57 -10.27
N GLY A 365 -0.93 -13.87 -10.38
CA GLY A 365 -1.40 -13.17 -11.57
C GLY A 365 -0.73 -11.81 -11.82
N THR A 366 -1.36 -11.00 -12.67
CA THR A 366 -1.07 -9.56 -12.80
C THR A 366 -2.25 -8.76 -12.25
N LEU A 367 -1.99 -7.80 -11.36
CA LEU A 367 -2.97 -6.84 -10.85
C LEU A 367 -2.47 -5.44 -11.20
N ASP A 368 -3.02 -4.88 -12.28
CA ASP A 368 -2.77 -3.50 -12.69
C ASP A 368 -3.83 -2.58 -12.08
N GLY A 369 -3.40 -1.63 -11.26
CA GLY A 369 -4.25 -0.62 -10.68
C GLY A 369 -4.70 0.46 -11.67
N ASP A 370 -4.02 0.62 -12.82
CA ASP A 370 -4.28 1.68 -13.81
C ASP A 370 -4.33 3.10 -13.23
N GLY A 371 -3.63 3.35 -12.11
CA GLY A 371 -3.70 4.63 -11.39
C GLY A 371 -4.90 4.79 -10.46
N HIS A 372 -5.61 3.71 -10.15
CA HIS A 372 -6.73 3.69 -9.21
C HIS A 372 -6.34 3.33 -7.77
N ILE A 373 -7.18 3.76 -6.85
CA ILE A 373 -6.92 3.70 -5.41
C ILE A 373 -7.94 2.80 -4.72
N ILE A 374 -7.46 1.87 -3.90
CA ILE A 374 -8.23 1.15 -2.89
C ILE A 374 -8.12 1.91 -1.57
N SER A 375 -9.22 2.52 -1.14
CA SER A 375 -9.30 3.28 0.11
C SER A 375 -9.89 2.46 1.25
N ASN A 376 -9.49 2.78 2.48
CA ASN A 376 -10.06 2.28 3.73
C ASN A 376 -9.89 0.76 3.97
N LEU A 377 -8.88 0.15 3.35
CA LEU A 377 -8.51 -1.24 3.62
C LEU A 377 -8.33 -1.47 5.13
N THR A 378 -9.16 -2.32 5.73
CA THR A 378 -9.08 -2.68 7.15
C THR A 378 -8.83 -4.17 7.29
N VAL A 379 -7.68 -4.57 7.80
CA VAL A 379 -7.29 -5.99 7.94
C VAL A 379 -6.87 -6.26 9.37
N THR A 380 -7.43 -7.30 9.99
CA THR A 380 -7.05 -7.77 11.32
C THR A 380 -6.50 -9.19 11.26
N GLY A 381 -5.30 -9.39 11.78
CA GLY A 381 -4.67 -10.70 11.96
C GLY A 381 -5.31 -11.49 13.10
N SER A 382 -5.14 -12.81 13.06
CA SER A 382 -5.61 -13.73 14.10
C SER A 382 -4.74 -14.97 14.14
N ALA A 383 -4.90 -15.82 15.16
CA ALA A 383 -4.13 -17.06 15.27
C ALA A 383 -4.31 -18.00 14.06
N THR A 384 -5.46 -17.97 13.37
CA THR A 384 -5.70 -18.75 12.16
C THR A 384 -5.30 -18.03 10.87
N ARG A 385 -5.00 -16.73 10.95
CA ARG A 385 -4.61 -15.87 9.83
C ARG A 385 -3.53 -14.88 10.30
N PRO A 386 -2.30 -15.37 10.53
CA PRO A 386 -1.23 -14.55 11.13
C PRO A 386 -0.65 -13.50 10.17
N LYS A 387 -0.82 -13.69 8.85
CA LYS A 387 -0.42 -12.74 7.80
C LYS A 387 -1.54 -11.73 7.51
N ALA A 388 -1.44 -10.54 8.11
CA ALA A 388 -2.35 -9.43 7.91
C ALA A 388 -1.83 -8.51 6.78
N ALA A 389 -2.44 -8.56 5.59
CA ALA A 389 -2.15 -7.67 4.47
C ALA A 389 -3.30 -7.73 3.44
N PHE A 390 -3.24 -6.94 2.36
CA PHE A 390 -4.15 -7.14 1.23
C PHE A 390 -3.99 -8.55 0.62
N MET A 391 -2.75 -9.04 0.51
CA MET A 391 -2.46 -10.43 0.14
C MET A 391 -1.39 -11.05 1.04
N ALA A 392 -1.52 -12.32 1.38
CA ALA A 392 -0.55 -13.01 2.23
C ALA A 392 0.74 -13.32 1.46
N ASP A 393 0.65 -13.86 0.24
CA ASP A 393 1.81 -14.24 -0.57
C ASP A 393 1.66 -13.73 -2.02
N ASN A 394 2.57 -12.87 -2.48
CA ASN A 394 2.64 -12.41 -3.86
C ASN A 394 3.78 -13.11 -4.61
N THR A 395 3.49 -13.87 -5.64
CA THR A 395 4.47 -14.38 -6.62
C THR A 395 4.29 -13.75 -8.01
N GLY A 396 3.23 -12.96 -8.19
CA GLY A 396 2.85 -12.30 -9.44
C GLY A 396 3.35 -10.84 -9.54
N ILE A 397 2.57 -10.02 -10.23
CA ILE A 397 2.87 -8.60 -10.46
C ILE A 397 1.72 -7.76 -9.90
N VAL A 398 2.05 -6.83 -9.00
CA VAL A 398 1.13 -5.79 -8.51
C VAL A 398 1.70 -4.45 -8.93
N GLU A 399 0.98 -3.69 -9.74
CA GLU A 399 1.47 -2.41 -10.23
C GLU A 399 0.42 -1.30 -10.25
N LYS A 400 0.89 -0.04 -10.21
CA LYS A 400 0.07 1.17 -10.46
C LYS A 400 -1.18 1.28 -9.57
N ILE A 401 -1.10 0.77 -8.34
CA ILE A 401 -2.22 0.74 -7.40
C ILE A 401 -1.89 1.51 -6.11
N GLY A 402 -2.84 2.31 -5.64
CA GLY A 402 -2.73 3.05 -4.39
C GLY A 402 -3.56 2.41 -3.28
N PHE A 403 -3.00 2.26 -2.09
CA PHE A 403 -3.76 1.92 -0.88
C PHE A 403 -3.82 3.14 0.03
N ALA A 404 -5.00 3.77 0.11
CA ALA A 404 -5.20 4.98 0.90
C ALA A 404 -5.92 4.70 2.21
N ASN A 405 -5.47 5.35 3.30
CA ASN A 405 -6.07 5.22 4.63
C ASN A 405 -6.20 3.76 5.09
N ALA A 406 -5.20 2.93 4.78
CA ALA A 406 -5.16 1.54 5.16
C ALA A 406 -4.91 1.38 6.67
N ALA A 407 -5.59 0.42 7.29
CA ALA A 407 -5.41 0.03 8.68
C ALA A 407 -5.18 -1.48 8.74
N VAL A 408 -3.94 -1.88 8.98
CA VAL A 408 -3.54 -3.29 9.08
C VAL A 408 -3.09 -3.54 10.51
N ILE A 409 -3.79 -4.45 11.20
CA ILE A 409 -3.61 -4.76 12.61
C ILE A 409 -3.24 -6.24 12.74
N GLY A 410 -1.95 -6.56 12.81
CA GLY A 410 -1.46 -7.92 13.01
C GLY A 410 -1.51 -8.38 14.47
N ILE A 411 -1.34 -9.68 14.70
CA ILE A 411 -0.98 -10.24 16.02
C ILE A 411 0.55 -10.29 16.16
N ASN A 412 1.10 -10.43 17.36
CA ASN A 412 2.56 -10.38 17.59
C ASN A 412 3.08 -11.51 18.51
N THR A 413 2.38 -12.63 18.49
CA THR A 413 2.64 -13.79 19.35
C THR A 413 3.83 -14.61 18.86
N ALA A 414 3.92 -14.86 17.55
CA ALA A 414 4.91 -15.71 16.90
C ALA A 414 5.70 -14.93 15.84
N GLN A 415 6.89 -15.41 15.46
CA GLN A 415 7.79 -14.70 14.53
C GLN A 415 7.24 -14.61 13.10
N ASP A 416 6.34 -15.52 12.73
CA ASP A 416 5.64 -15.59 11.45
C ASP A 416 4.33 -14.77 11.43
N ASP A 417 3.99 -14.08 12.53
CA ASP A 417 2.91 -13.10 12.56
C ASP A 417 3.36 -11.82 11.83
N TRP A 418 2.85 -11.60 10.63
CA TRP A 418 3.32 -10.54 9.74
C TRP A 418 2.22 -9.55 9.39
N ALA A 419 2.57 -8.27 9.32
CA ALA A 419 1.64 -7.21 8.94
C ALA A 419 2.22 -6.35 7.80
N ALA A 420 1.44 -6.08 6.76
CA ALA A 420 1.87 -5.18 5.69
C ALA A 420 0.71 -4.54 4.92
N GLY A 421 0.98 -3.44 4.23
CA GLY A 421 -0.03 -2.77 3.39
C GLY A 421 -0.47 -3.61 2.19
N ILE A 422 0.49 -4.09 1.37
CA ILE A 422 0.19 -4.80 0.12
C ILE A 422 0.33 -6.31 0.31
N ALA A 423 1.54 -6.81 0.55
CA ALA A 423 1.82 -8.24 0.62
C ALA A 423 2.50 -8.61 1.95
N ALA A 424 2.12 -9.68 2.64
CA ALA A 424 2.91 -10.10 3.80
C ALA A 424 4.26 -10.68 3.37
N ALA A 425 4.28 -11.50 2.32
CA ALA A 425 5.49 -11.93 1.62
C ALA A 425 5.42 -11.60 0.13
N ASN A 426 6.48 -11.01 -0.41
CA ASN A 426 6.62 -10.67 -1.81
C ASN A 426 7.76 -11.47 -2.45
N HIS A 427 7.43 -12.45 -3.27
CA HIS A 427 8.34 -13.16 -4.19
C HIS A 427 8.29 -12.61 -5.61
N GLY A 428 7.21 -11.88 -5.94
CA GLY A 428 6.98 -11.28 -7.24
C GLY A 428 7.48 -9.84 -7.36
N THR A 429 6.75 -9.03 -8.11
CA THR A 429 7.04 -7.59 -8.29
C THR A 429 5.91 -6.75 -7.72
N ILE A 430 6.26 -5.73 -6.93
CA ILE A 430 5.38 -4.64 -6.56
C ILE A 430 6.00 -3.35 -7.08
N ARG A 431 5.31 -2.62 -7.97
CA ARG A 431 5.86 -1.38 -8.52
C ARG A 431 4.86 -0.26 -8.72
N GLU A 432 5.35 0.98 -8.79
CA GLU A 432 4.52 2.17 -9.07
C GLU A 432 3.28 2.23 -8.16
N SER A 433 3.46 1.86 -6.89
CA SER A 433 2.38 1.67 -5.94
C SER A 433 2.67 2.43 -4.65
N PHE A 434 1.63 2.77 -3.91
CA PHE A 434 1.80 3.46 -2.63
C PHE A 434 0.88 2.96 -1.54
N VAL A 435 1.29 3.16 -0.29
CA VAL A 435 0.45 2.89 0.89
C VAL A 435 0.49 4.08 1.85
N THR A 436 -0.68 4.49 2.32
CA THR A 436 -0.84 5.46 3.42
C THR A 436 -1.73 4.89 4.52
N GLY A 437 -1.51 5.34 5.76
CA GLY A 437 -2.28 4.91 6.93
C GLY A 437 -1.43 4.29 8.04
N VAL A 438 -1.82 3.11 8.53
CA VAL A 438 -1.22 2.47 9.70
C VAL A 438 -1.08 0.96 9.50
N VAL A 439 0.12 0.43 9.76
CA VAL A 439 0.41 -1.01 9.90
C VAL A 439 0.98 -1.24 11.30
N VAL A 440 0.21 -1.89 12.17
CA VAL A 440 0.56 -2.11 13.59
C VAL A 440 0.35 -3.56 13.97
N GLY A 441 0.92 -3.96 15.10
CA GLY A 441 0.99 -5.37 15.46
C GLY A 441 2.05 -6.08 14.63
N GLY A 442 1.95 -7.40 14.45
CA GLY A 442 2.99 -8.17 13.78
C GLY A 442 4.22 -8.38 14.66
N TYR A 443 4.84 -9.54 14.55
CA TYR A 443 6.25 -9.66 14.88
C TYR A 443 7.12 -8.93 13.86
N ARG A 444 6.69 -8.94 12.59
CA ARG A 444 7.31 -8.18 11.50
C ARG A 444 6.29 -7.31 10.81
N SER A 445 6.62 -6.05 10.58
CA SER A 445 5.72 -5.11 9.91
C SER A 445 6.43 -4.24 8.88
N GLY A 446 5.83 -4.09 7.71
CA GLY A 446 6.33 -3.16 6.70
C GLY A 446 5.25 -2.45 5.92
N GLY A 447 5.51 -1.22 5.48
CA GLY A 447 4.49 -0.42 4.81
C GLY A 447 4.01 -1.04 3.49
N ILE A 448 4.91 -1.62 2.70
CA ILE A 448 4.59 -2.37 1.47
C ILE A 448 4.55 -3.88 1.75
N THR A 449 5.62 -4.42 2.34
CA THR A 449 5.73 -5.85 2.66
C THR A 449 6.39 -6.14 4.00
N ALA A 450 6.05 -7.24 4.66
CA ALA A 450 6.82 -7.72 5.80
C ALA A 450 8.10 -8.41 5.33
N HIS A 451 8.01 -9.27 4.30
CA HIS A 451 9.15 -9.98 3.70
C HIS A 451 9.25 -9.72 2.20
N ASN A 452 10.41 -9.26 1.74
CA ASN A 452 10.70 -9.06 0.32
C ASN A 452 11.75 -10.05 -0.16
N TYR A 453 11.33 -11.06 -0.91
CA TYR A 453 12.17 -11.97 -1.70
C TYR A 453 12.33 -11.50 -3.15
N GLY A 454 11.36 -10.74 -3.65
CA GLY A 454 11.29 -10.26 -5.03
C GLY A 454 11.72 -8.81 -5.20
N SER A 455 10.93 -8.05 -5.96
CA SER A 455 11.23 -6.66 -6.34
C SER A 455 10.19 -5.69 -5.81
N ILE A 456 10.66 -4.58 -5.22
CA ILE A 456 9.88 -3.38 -4.92
C ILE A 456 10.53 -2.21 -5.65
N LYS A 457 9.80 -1.55 -6.56
CA LYS A 457 10.35 -0.50 -7.42
C LYS A 457 9.39 0.66 -7.62
N ASN A 458 9.88 1.89 -7.54
CA ASN A 458 9.04 3.08 -7.75
C ASN A 458 7.83 3.16 -6.79
N CYS A 459 8.01 2.76 -5.53
CA CYS A 459 6.94 2.76 -4.54
C CYS A 459 7.14 3.87 -3.50
N TYR A 460 6.07 4.27 -2.82
CA TYR A 460 6.22 5.12 -1.65
C TYR A 460 5.27 4.82 -0.51
N THR A 461 5.67 5.21 0.70
CA THR A 461 4.80 5.15 1.88
C THR A 461 4.78 6.46 2.68
N ASP A 462 3.60 6.82 3.17
CA ASP A 462 3.39 7.80 4.24
C ASP A 462 2.52 7.14 5.29
N ILE A 463 3.17 6.34 6.13
CA ILE A 463 2.51 5.31 6.92
C ILE A 463 3.20 5.16 8.28
N ILE A 464 2.41 4.88 9.31
CA ILE A 464 2.93 4.47 10.62
C ILE A 464 3.15 2.96 10.59
N VAL A 465 4.36 2.51 10.92
CA VAL A 465 4.69 1.09 11.01
C VAL A 465 5.16 0.76 12.42
N LYS A 466 4.44 -0.11 13.13
CA LYS A 466 4.89 -0.63 14.43
C LYS A 466 4.91 -2.15 14.43
N ALA A 467 5.96 -2.73 15.00
CA ALA A 467 6.10 -4.18 15.14
C ALA A 467 6.66 -4.54 16.53
N LYS A 468 6.55 -5.82 16.90
CA LYS A 468 7.27 -6.34 18.07
C LYS A 468 8.76 -6.53 17.78
N GLY A 469 9.08 -7.26 16.72
CA GLY A 469 10.46 -7.53 16.30
C GLY A 469 10.95 -6.51 15.28
N GLU A 470 10.56 -6.67 14.02
CA GLU A 470 11.21 -5.97 12.91
C GLU A 470 10.24 -5.01 12.21
N SER A 471 10.63 -3.75 12.05
CA SER A 471 9.79 -2.75 11.38
C SER A 471 10.57 -1.90 10.37
N GLY A 472 10.00 -1.73 9.17
CA GLY A 472 10.55 -0.85 8.14
C GLY A 472 9.46 -0.16 7.32
N ALA A 473 9.66 1.11 6.95
CA ALA A 473 8.58 1.87 6.31
C ALA A 473 8.20 1.35 4.92
N LEU A 474 9.10 0.66 4.21
CA LEU A 474 8.80 -0.04 2.95
C LEU A 474 8.75 -1.56 3.16
N ALA A 475 9.82 -2.16 3.65
CA ALA A 475 9.90 -3.59 3.90
C ALA A 475 10.35 -3.88 5.35
N ALA A 476 9.85 -4.90 6.03
CA ALA A 476 10.49 -5.31 7.29
C ALA A 476 11.82 -6.04 7.00
N VAL A 477 11.80 -7.01 6.09
CA VAL A 477 12.96 -7.82 5.71
C VAL A 477 13.21 -7.75 4.21
N SER A 478 14.45 -7.47 3.83
CA SER A 478 14.96 -7.60 2.45
C SER A 478 15.84 -8.85 2.36
N GLU A 479 15.33 -9.88 1.71
CA GLU A 479 15.94 -11.22 1.64
C GLU A 479 17.00 -11.33 0.54
N SER A 480 17.76 -12.42 0.57
CA SER A 480 18.82 -12.68 -0.42
C SER A 480 18.27 -12.66 -1.85
N GLY A 481 18.90 -11.87 -2.73
CA GLY A 481 18.50 -11.71 -4.14
C GLY A 481 17.35 -10.73 -4.36
N SER A 482 16.75 -10.19 -3.29
CA SER A 482 15.68 -9.19 -3.41
C SER A 482 16.20 -7.83 -3.85
N THR A 483 15.32 -7.00 -4.42
CA THR A 483 15.61 -5.61 -4.78
C THR A 483 14.58 -4.66 -4.18
N LEU A 484 15.05 -3.56 -3.61
CA LEU A 484 14.24 -2.42 -3.18
C LEU A 484 14.85 -1.16 -3.80
N ALA A 485 14.19 -0.59 -4.80
CA ALA A 485 14.77 0.44 -5.64
C ALA A 485 13.85 1.62 -5.96
N SER A 486 14.45 2.79 -6.18
CA SER A 486 13.79 4.00 -6.69
C SER A 486 12.52 4.37 -5.91
N SER A 487 12.53 4.14 -4.61
CA SER A 487 11.36 4.26 -3.74
C SER A 487 11.65 5.24 -2.60
N TYR A 488 10.61 5.75 -1.94
CA TYR A 488 10.80 6.56 -0.74
C TYR A 488 9.81 6.26 0.38
N ALA A 489 10.16 6.66 1.59
CA ALA A 489 9.22 6.65 2.71
C ALA A 489 9.30 7.94 3.52
N LYS A 490 8.17 8.32 4.12
CA LYS A 490 8.12 9.23 5.26
C LYS A 490 7.99 8.39 6.54
N PRO A 491 9.07 8.22 7.33
CA PRO A 491 9.09 7.23 8.38
C PRO A 491 8.36 7.70 9.64
N ASN A 492 7.47 6.86 10.15
CA ASN A 492 7.11 6.80 11.57
C ASN A 492 7.13 5.33 11.97
N VAL A 493 8.33 4.86 12.32
CA VAL A 493 8.63 3.42 12.42
C VAL A 493 9.12 3.08 13.82
N TYR A 494 8.52 2.06 14.44
CA TYR A 494 8.86 1.60 15.78
C TYR A 494 8.90 0.07 15.89
N SER A 495 9.96 -0.45 16.51
CA SER A 495 9.99 -1.83 17.02
C SER A 495 10.01 -1.88 18.54
N GLU A 496 9.21 -2.74 19.16
CA GLU A 496 9.27 -2.99 20.60
C GLU A 496 10.64 -3.51 21.04
N LEU A 497 11.17 -4.49 20.31
CA LEU A 497 12.48 -5.10 20.55
C LEU A 497 13.58 -4.34 19.82
N ASN A 498 14.16 -4.91 18.76
CA ASN A 498 15.28 -4.37 18.00
C ASN A 498 15.08 -4.62 16.50
N ASN A 499 15.92 -4.04 15.64
CA ASN A 499 15.81 -4.11 14.17
C ASN A 499 14.73 -3.16 13.64
N THR A 500 15.14 -1.92 13.39
CA THR A 500 14.25 -0.87 12.90
C THR A 500 15.00 -0.05 11.84
N GLY A 501 14.37 0.11 10.68
CA GLY A 501 14.93 0.93 9.60
C GLY A 501 13.90 1.87 9.02
N GLY A 502 14.33 3.05 8.59
CA GLY A 502 13.45 3.96 7.87
C GLY A 502 13.02 3.44 6.50
N ILE A 503 13.78 2.52 5.87
CA ILE A 503 13.40 1.85 4.61
C ILE A 503 13.17 0.35 4.83
N SER A 504 14.19 -0.37 5.31
CA SER A 504 14.12 -1.81 5.61
C SER A 504 14.57 -2.10 7.03
N ALA A 505 13.89 -2.93 7.81
CA ALA A 505 14.35 -3.25 9.17
C ALA A 505 15.62 -4.12 9.16
N TYR A 506 15.62 -5.13 8.30
CA TYR A 506 16.66 -6.15 8.19
C TYR A 506 17.01 -6.38 6.71
N ALA A 507 18.29 -6.50 6.35
CA ALA A 507 18.74 -6.92 5.01
C ALA A 507 19.79 -8.04 5.08
N TYR A 508 19.63 -9.05 4.22
CA TYR A 508 20.53 -10.20 4.08
C TYR A 508 21.53 -10.03 2.92
N THR A 509 22.59 -10.85 2.90
CA THR A 509 23.53 -10.97 1.78
C THR A 509 22.81 -11.01 0.44
N ASN A 510 23.33 -10.30 -0.55
CA ASN A 510 22.78 -10.19 -1.92
C ASN A 510 21.44 -9.44 -2.05
N ALA A 511 20.83 -8.96 -0.97
CA ALA A 511 19.76 -7.97 -1.09
C ALA A 511 20.34 -6.67 -1.69
N VAL A 512 19.61 -6.03 -2.61
CA VAL A 512 20.02 -4.78 -3.25
C VAL A 512 19.05 -3.66 -2.88
N ILE A 513 19.54 -2.69 -2.10
CA ILE A 513 18.76 -1.52 -1.68
C ILE A 513 19.39 -0.29 -2.33
N LYS A 514 18.75 0.27 -3.36
CA LYS A 514 19.38 1.32 -4.17
C LYS A 514 18.47 2.45 -4.64
N ASN A 515 19.05 3.63 -4.87
CA ASN A 515 18.35 4.80 -5.42
C ASN A 515 17.13 5.23 -4.59
N ASN A 516 17.12 4.97 -3.28
CA ASN A 516 15.98 5.30 -2.42
C ASN A 516 16.18 6.62 -1.70
N ALA A 517 15.08 7.26 -1.34
CA ALA A 517 15.06 8.45 -0.50
C ALA A 517 14.31 8.18 0.81
N LEU A 518 14.80 8.74 1.92
CA LEU A 518 14.08 8.73 3.19
C LEU A 518 13.78 10.17 3.60
N LEU A 519 12.50 10.50 3.78
CA LEU A 519 12.07 11.84 4.20
C LEU A 519 12.21 12.02 5.71
N ALA A 520 11.97 13.24 6.19
CA ALA A 520 11.97 13.56 7.62
C ALA A 520 10.92 12.71 8.38
N GLY A 521 11.27 12.29 9.59
CA GLY A 521 10.41 11.44 10.40
C GLY A 521 11.18 10.71 11.51
N THR A 522 10.51 9.78 12.19
CA THR A 522 11.02 9.12 13.40
C THR A 522 11.25 7.63 13.20
N ILE A 523 12.40 7.16 13.67
CA ILE A 523 12.81 5.75 13.66
C ILE A 523 13.29 5.41 15.07
N THR A 524 12.56 4.56 15.78
CA THR A 524 12.81 4.26 17.20
C THR A 524 12.66 2.78 17.51
N ASN A 525 13.30 2.31 18.57
CA ASN A 525 13.02 0.99 19.13
C ASN A 525 13.29 0.89 20.63
N GLY A 526 12.71 -0.11 21.30
CA GLY A 526 12.90 -0.31 22.73
C GLY A 526 14.26 -0.89 23.12
N GLY A 527 14.89 -1.67 22.24
CA GLY A 527 16.13 -2.40 22.49
C GLY A 527 17.42 -1.62 22.23
N GLY A 528 17.36 -0.41 21.69
CA GLY A 528 18.52 0.49 21.53
C GLY A 528 19.60 0.03 20.54
N SER A 529 19.38 -1.07 19.82
CA SER A 529 20.36 -1.67 18.89
C SER A 529 19.72 -1.99 17.54
N ASN A 530 20.55 -2.24 16.52
CA ASN A 530 20.13 -2.55 15.15
C ASN A 530 19.12 -1.53 14.60
N ILE A 531 19.49 -0.25 14.65
CA ILE A 531 18.64 0.85 14.22
C ILE A 531 19.40 1.81 13.31
N SER A 532 18.79 2.21 12.20
CA SER A 532 19.41 3.12 11.23
C SER A 532 18.38 3.77 10.31
N ARG A 533 18.81 4.78 9.56
CA ARG A 533 17.96 5.46 8.58
C ARG A 533 17.53 4.55 7.43
N ILE A 534 18.44 3.86 6.75
CA ILE A 534 18.05 3.00 5.62
C ILE A 534 17.76 1.59 6.12
N THR A 535 18.73 0.94 6.77
CA THR A 535 18.58 -0.43 7.27
C THR A 535 19.11 -0.64 8.66
N GLY A 536 18.23 -1.11 9.57
CA GLY A 536 18.55 -1.32 10.98
C GLY A 536 19.59 -2.43 11.19
N ARG A 537 19.24 -3.67 10.84
CA ARG A 537 20.12 -4.83 10.93
C ARG A 537 20.66 -5.23 9.56
N VAL A 538 21.97 -5.47 9.49
CA VAL A 538 22.66 -5.96 8.29
C VAL A 538 23.21 -7.36 8.60
N ASN A 539 22.86 -8.35 7.80
CA ASN A 539 23.41 -9.70 7.91
C ASN A 539 24.15 -10.09 6.62
N GLY A 540 25.46 -10.26 6.75
CA GLY A 540 26.37 -10.49 5.64
C GLY A 540 26.56 -9.23 4.78
N THR A 541 26.48 -9.37 3.45
CA THR A 541 26.88 -8.31 2.50
C THR A 541 25.75 -7.91 1.55
N PRO A 542 24.67 -7.26 2.03
CA PRO A 542 23.73 -6.58 1.16
C PRO A 542 24.42 -5.42 0.43
N THR A 543 23.91 -5.06 -0.73
CA THR A 543 24.39 -3.92 -1.52
C THR A 543 23.54 -2.70 -1.22
N PHE A 544 24.17 -1.65 -0.70
CA PHE A 544 23.59 -0.32 -0.62
C PHE A 544 24.20 0.55 -1.72
N GLN A 545 23.36 1.22 -2.50
CA GLN A 545 23.84 2.08 -3.57
C GLN A 545 22.96 3.31 -3.73
N ASN A 546 23.56 4.49 -3.69
CA ASN A 546 22.87 5.75 -3.98
C ASN A 546 21.57 5.97 -3.18
N ASN A 547 21.59 5.62 -1.88
CA ASN A 547 20.47 5.95 -0.99
C ASN A 547 20.72 7.29 -0.30
N ILE A 548 19.71 8.14 -0.25
CA ILE A 548 19.75 9.44 0.45
C ILE A 548 18.74 9.47 1.59
N ALA A 549 19.01 10.26 2.63
CA ALA A 549 18.13 10.42 3.77
C ALA A 549 18.15 11.85 4.29
N SER A 550 16.98 12.35 4.66
CA SER A 550 16.81 13.61 5.37
C SER A 550 17.71 13.67 6.61
N THR A 551 18.27 14.85 6.89
CA THR A 551 18.92 15.16 8.17
C THR A 551 17.95 15.04 9.36
N ASN A 552 16.66 15.22 9.11
CA ASN A 552 15.57 15.13 10.07
C ASN A 552 14.85 13.76 10.05
N ALA A 553 15.44 12.75 9.39
CA ALA A 553 15.10 11.35 9.64
C ALA A 553 15.82 10.90 10.92
N LEU A 554 15.18 11.15 12.06
CA LEU A 554 15.78 11.01 13.38
C LEU A 554 15.78 9.55 13.84
N VAL A 555 16.92 9.10 14.35
CA VAL A 555 17.08 7.78 14.98
C VAL A 555 17.16 7.99 16.49
N GLN A 556 16.22 7.42 17.24
CA GLN A 556 16.10 7.67 18.68
C GLN A 556 16.07 9.17 19.04
N GLY A 557 15.37 9.96 18.23
CA GLY A 557 15.27 11.42 18.40
C GLY A 557 16.54 12.21 18.06
N ALA A 558 17.62 11.54 17.61
CA ALA A 558 18.89 12.17 17.29
C ALA A 558 19.17 12.22 15.78
N VAL A 559 19.90 13.25 15.36
CA VAL A 559 20.44 13.38 14.01
C VAL A 559 21.57 12.35 13.80
N VAL A 560 21.56 11.69 12.64
CA VAL A 560 22.53 10.63 12.31
C VAL A 560 23.72 11.19 11.51
N THR A 561 24.94 10.82 11.93
CA THR A 561 26.19 11.18 11.25
C THR A 561 26.85 9.99 10.54
N GLY A 562 27.75 10.28 9.60
CA GLY A 562 28.52 9.27 8.85
C GLY A 562 27.71 8.50 7.81
N GLY A 563 26.59 9.06 7.34
CA GLY A 563 25.79 8.48 6.27
C GLY A 563 26.43 8.67 4.90
N THR A 564 26.50 7.60 4.10
CA THR A 564 27.00 7.64 2.72
C THR A 564 25.98 7.01 1.79
N ALA A 565 26.10 7.28 0.49
CA ALA A 565 25.26 6.69 -0.54
C ALA A 565 25.27 5.14 -0.53
N SER A 566 26.34 4.55 -0.01
CA SER A 566 26.64 3.11 -0.07
C SER A 566 26.59 2.40 1.28
N ASN A 567 25.95 2.99 2.29
CA ASN A 567 25.78 2.33 3.59
C ASN A 567 24.33 2.33 4.07
N ASN A 568 24.09 1.60 5.16
CA ASN A 568 22.77 1.44 5.77
C ASN A 568 22.22 2.70 6.45
N LYS A 569 22.94 3.84 6.39
CA LYS A 569 22.51 5.14 6.91
C LYS A 569 22.08 6.10 5.81
N GLY A 570 22.47 5.87 4.55
CA GLY A 570 22.19 6.75 3.42
C GLY A 570 22.93 8.09 3.50
N LEU A 571 23.17 8.75 2.37
CA LEU A 571 23.79 10.08 2.32
C LEU A 571 22.83 11.13 2.89
N SER A 572 23.30 11.95 3.83
CA SER A 572 22.48 13.03 4.42
C SER A 572 22.19 14.14 3.41
N VAL A 573 20.92 14.52 3.28
CA VAL A 573 20.43 15.64 2.47
C VAL A 573 19.45 16.50 3.28
N THR A 574 19.32 17.78 2.96
CA THR A 574 18.37 18.67 3.65
C THR A 574 16.94 18.43 3.19
N ASP A 575 15.96 18.77 4.03
CA ASP A 575 14.54 18.68 3.65
C ASP A 575 14.19 19.57 2.45
N SER A 576 14.83 20.74 2.38
CA SER A 576 14.70 21.63 1.22
C SER A 576 15.19 20.98 -0.08
N ALA A 577 16.32 20.24 -0.04
CA ALA A 577 16.79 19.50 -1.21
C ALA A 577 15.81 18.38 -1.60
N LEU A 578 15.27 17.64 -0.63
CA LEU A 578 14.21 16.64 -0.86
C LEU A 578 12.89 17.24 -1.36
N GLY A 579 12.72 18.57 -1.31
CA GLY A 579 11.63 19.28 -1.97
C GLY A 579 11.86 19.58 -3.45
N THR A 580 12.99 19.17 -4.04
CA THR A 580 13.38 19.50 -5.43
C THR A 580 13.42 18.29 -6.34
N GLN A 581 12.93 18.44 -7.58
CA GLN A 581 12.93 17.38 -8.60
C GLN A 581 14.34 16.86 -8.93
N SER A 582 15.34 17.74 -9.03
CA SER A 582 16.72 17.38 -9.40
C SER A 582 17.38 16.43 -8.40
N THR A 583 16.96 16.46 -7.14
CA THR A 583 17.43 15.50 -6.11
C THR A 583 17.01 14.08 -6.46
N TYR A 584 15.86 13.88 -7.09
CA TYR A 584 15.39 12.55 -7.48
C TYR A 584 15.82 12.20 -8.89
N GLU A 585 15.63 13.12 -9.84
CA GLU A 585 15.91 12.88 -11.25
C GLU A 585 17.41 12.80 -11.53
N SER A 586 18.18 13.82 -11.15
CA SER A 586 19.61 13.90 -11.49
C SER A 586 20.49 13.10 -10.53
N THR A 587 20.14 13.01 -9.24
CA THR A 587 20.97 12.30 -8.25
C THR A 587 20.57 10.83 -8.12
N LEU A 588 19.26 10.52 -8.02
CA LEU A 588 18.79 9.14 -7.88
C LEU A 588 18.48 8.45 -9.21
N GLY A 589 18.45 9.19 -10.33
CA GLY A 589 18.13 8.65 -11.64
C GLY A 589 16.66 8.30 -11.82
N TRP A 590 15.76 8.94 -11.06
CA TRP A 590 14.32 8.68 -11.16
C TRP A 590 13.75 9.24 -12.46
N ASN A 591 12.84 8.48 -13.08
CA ASN A 591 12.18 8.91 -14.31
C ASN A 591 11.03 9.88 -14.00
N PHE A 592 11.25 11.17 -14.22
CA PHE A 592 10.24 12.22 -14.10
C PHE A 592 9.52 12.54 -15.41
N SER A 593 9.88 11.92 -16.52
CA SER A 593 9.12 12.07 -17.77
C SER A 593 7.90 11.16 -17.83
N VAL A 594 7.90 10.06 -17.07
CA VAL A 594 6.84 9.04 -17.11
C VAL A 594 6.30 8.66 -15.71
N ILE A 595 7.17 8.50 -14.71
CA ILE A 595 6.77 7.82 -13.46
C ILE A 595 6.45 8.80 -12.33
N TRP A 596 7.33 9.78 -12.10
CA TRP A 596 7.26 10.67 -10.95
C TRP A 596 6.96 12.11 -11.34
N LYS A 597 6.17 12.82 -10.54
CA LYS A 597 6.00 14.29 -10.59
C LYS A 597 6.17 14.85 -9.20
N MET A 598 6.61 16.10 -9.07
CA MET A 598 6.56 16.79 -7.78
C MET A 598 5.13 17.22 -7.46
N SER A 599 4.64 16.89 -6.27
CA SER A 599 3.40 17.47 -5.74
C SER A 599 3.71 18.82 -5.09
N PRO A 600 3.19 19.95 -5.59
CA PRO A 600 3.41 21.24 -4.96
C PRO A 600 2.72 21.32 -3.58
N THR A 601 1.59 20.64 -3.41
CA THR A 601 0.85 20.60 -2.15
C THR A 601 1.58 19.82 -1.07
N LEU A 602 2.20 18.69 -1.44
CA LEU A 602 2.89 17.81 -0.48
C LEU A 602 4.38 18.12 -0.35
N GLY A 603 4.96 18.91 -1.27
CA GLY A 603 6.38 19.24 -1.29
C GLY A 603 7.30 18.05 -1.54
N ARG A 604 6.84 17.00 -2.24
CA ARG A 604 7.57 15.74 -2.46
C ARG A 604 7.12 15.03 -3.76
N PRO A 605 7.89 14.06 -4.28
CA PRO A 605 7.46 13.28 -5.44
C PRO A 605 6.18 12.49 -5.16
N VAL A 606 5.34 12.37 -6.17
CA VAL A 606 4.18 11.46 -6.23
C VAL A 606 4.18 10.79 -7.60
N LEU A 607 3.49 9.67 -7.71
CA LEU A 607 3.39 8.93 -8.96
C LEU A 607 2.47 9.68 -9.94
N GLN A 608 2.91 9.84 -11.19
CA GLN A 608 2.19 10.59 -12.21
C GLN A 608 0.84 9.98 -12.55
N ILE A 609 0.81 8.64 -12.58
CA ILE A 609 -0.34 7.82 -12.97
C ILE A 609 -1.58 8.07 -12.09
N PHE A 610 -1.41 8.58 -10.86
CA PHE A 610 -2.52 8.98 -10.00
C PHE A 610 -2.86 10.45 -10.27
N PRO A 611 -3.98 10.76 -10.94
CA PRO A 611 -4.36 12.14 -11.22
C PRO A 611 -4.75 12.89 -9.94
N ASN A 612 -5.40 12.19 -9.00
CA ASN A 612 -5.87 12.72 -7.73
C ASN A 612 -5.42 11.81 -6.58
N LEU A 613 -4.91 12.41 -5.50
CA LEU A 613 -4.65 11.71 -4.24
C LEU A 613 -5.77 12.05 -3.26
N PRO A 614 -6.31 11.08 -2.50
CA PRO A 614 -7.35 11.33 -1.53
C PRO A 614 -6.84 12.26 -0.42
N ALA A 615 -7.73 13.12 0.07
CA ALA A 615 -7.44 13.95 1.23
C ALA A 615 -7.14 13.07 2.46
N ALA A 616 -6.19 13.49 3.28
CA ALA A 616 -5.95 12.84 4.55
C ALA A 616 -7.21 12.97 5.43
N GLN A 617 -7.74 11.85 5.92
CA GLN A 617 -8.81 11.89 6.90
C GLN A 617 -8.26 12.46 8.22
N SER A 618 -8.92 13.49 8.73
CA SER A 618 -8.60 14.11 10.01
C SER A 618 -9.65 13.76 11.04
N ASN A 619 -9.34 12.79 11.90
CA ASN A 619 -9.97 12.68 13.22
C ASN A 619 -8.86 12.96 14.24
N PRO A 620 -9.09 13.72 15.32
CA PRO A 620 -8.02 14.08 16.25
C PRO A 620 -7.50 12.90 17.09
N ILE A 621 -8.23 11.77 17.13
CA ILE A 621 -7.90 10.64 18.02
C ILE A 621 -8.07 9.26 17.37
N ILE A 622 -9.16 8.99 16.65
CA ILE A 622 -9.42 7.67 16.04
C ILE A 622 -8.96 7.64 14.59
N PHE A 623 -8.00 6.78 14.23
CA PHE A 623 -7.69 6.55 12.82
C PHE A 623 -8.64 5.55 12.17
N ARG A 624 -8.85 4.38 12.80
CA ARG A 624 -9.77 3.35 12.30
C ARG A 624 -10.37 2.54 13.43
N VAL A 625 -11.70 2.43 13.44
CA VAL A 625 -12.43 1.44 14.22
C VAL A 625 -12.45 0.12 13.48
N PHE A 626 -12.09 -0.96 14.15
CA PHE A 626 -12.09 -2.32 13.59
C PHE A 626 -12.91 -3.32 14.42
N ARG A 627 -13.50 -2.87 15.54
CA ARG A 627 -14.57 -3.54 16.26
C ARG A 627 -15.49 -2.49 16.87
N ASP A 628 -16.79 -2.68 16.74
CA ASP A 628 -17.81 -1.80 17.32
C ASP A 628 -19.10 -2.59 17.59
N GLU A 629 -19.26 -3.07 18.80
CA GLU A 629 -20.33 -3.97 19.20
C GLU A 629 -21.12 -3.37 20.36
N SER A 630 -22.45 -3.47 20.34
CA SER A 630 -23.30 -2.91 21.40
C SER A 630 -24.32 -3.93 21.90
N ASN A 631 -24.51 -3.99 23.21
CA ASN A 631 -25.46 -4.83 23.92
C ASN A 631 -26.39 -3.97 24.78
N THR A 632 -27.69 -4.19 24.67
CA THR A 632 -28.67 -3.53 25.55
C THR A 632 -28.75 -4.31 26.87
N LEU A 633 -28.49 -3.64 27.99
CA LEU A 633 -28.57 -4.24 29.33
C LEU A 633 -29.97 -4.07 29.93
N SER A 634 -30.62 -2.95 29.65
CA SER A 634 -32.01 -2.64 29.98
C SER A 634 -32.50 -1.45 29.14
N THR A 635 -33.77 -1.08 29.23
CA THR A 635 -34.30 0.10 28.53
C THR A 635 -33.55 1.38 28.95
N GLY A 636 -32.78 1.95 28.01
CA GLY A 636 -31.98 3.15 28.24
C GLY A 636 -30.61 2.89 28.87
N VAL A 637 -30.19 1.63 29.03
CA VAL A 637 -28.83 1.27 29.46
C VAL A 637 -28.20 0.28 28.48
N SER A 638 -27.05 0.64 27.92
CA SER A 638 -26.32 -0.21 26.98
C SER A 638 -24.83 -0.26 27.29
N HIS A 639 -24.19 -1.36 26.92
CA HIS A 639 -22.75 -1.53 26.92
C HIS A 639 -22.25 -1.65 25.48
N ARG A 640 -21.23 -0.86 25.12
CA ARG A 640 -20.60 -0.85 23.81
C ARG A 640 -19.10 -1.15 23.94
N GLN A 641 -18.58 -2.02 23.09
CA GLN A 641 -17.16 -2.36 23.00
C GLN A 641 -16.60 -1.82 21.69
N MET A 642 -15.50 -1.07 21.78
CA MET A 642 -14.82 -0.54 20.60
C MET A 642 -13.34 -0.89 20.63
N ASP A 643 -12.86 -1.44 19.52
CA ASP A 643 -11.43 -1.61 19.27
C ASP A 643 -11.04 -0.75 18.08
N PHE A 644 -10.01 0.07 18.27
CA PHE A 644 -9.56 0.99 17.24
C PHE A 644 -8.07 1.22 17.33
N VAL A 645 -7.52 1.73 16.23
CA VAL A 645 -6.16 2.26 16.20
C VAL A 645 -6.26 3.78 16.19
N ASP A 646 -5.48 4.43 17.07
CA ASP A 646 -5.41 5.88 17.16
C ASP A 646 -4.54 6.47 16.03
N VAL A 647 -4.60 7.79 15.87
CA VAL A 647 -3.83 8.54 14.86
C VAL A 647 -2.31 8.41 14.98
N ASN A 648 -1.83 7.94 16.13
CA ASN A 648 -0.42 7.69 16.39
C ASN A 648 -0.05 6.22 16.19
N GLY A 649 -0.98 5.39 15.69
CA GLY A 649 -0.79 3.96 15.46
C GLY A 649 -0.73 3.15 16.75
N ASN A 650 -1.47 3.54 17.79
CA ASN A 650 -1.62 2.71 18.98
C ASN A 650 -2.99 2.05 19.03
N ILE A 651 -3.00 0.78 19.41
CA ILE A 651 -4.25 0.04 19.60
C ILE A 651 -4.89 0.50 20.92
N GLN A 652 -6.20 0.68 20.89
CA GLN A 652 -7.05 1.02 22.02
C GLN A 652 -8.21 0.02 22.12
N LYS A 653 -8.55 -0.33 23.36
CA LYS A 653 -9.72 -1.15 23.71
C LYS A 653 -10.59 -0.35 24.66
N ALA A 654 -11.79 0.01 24.22
CA ALA A 654 -12.72 0.85 24.95
C ALA A 654 -14.00 0.10 25.30
N ASN A 655 -14.51 0.35 26.50
CA ASN A 655 -15.85 -0.06 26.91
C ASN A 655 -16.64 1.18 27.32
N ILE A 656 -17.83 1.33 26.77
CA ILE A 656 -18.73 2.45 27.05
C ILE A 656 -19.99 1.89 27.68
N ILE A 657 -20.44 2.45 28.79
CA ILE A 657 -21.74 2.15 29.41
C ILE A 657 -22.57 3.42 29.33
N ASP A 658 -23.59 3.42 28.48
CA ASP A 658 -24.53 4.52 28.32
C ASP A 658 -25.72 4.35 29.27
N VAL A 659 -26.13 5.44 29.92
CA VAL A 659 -27.21 5.48 30.92
C VAL A 659 -28.11 6.68 30.66
N ASN A 660 -29.31 6.44 30.15
CA ASN A 660 -30.33 7.46 29.99
C ASN A 660 -31.06 7.69 31.31
N LEU A 661 -30.65 8.72 32.05
CA LEU A 661 -31.26 9.15 33.30
C LEU A 661 -32.57 9.94 33.12
N THR A 662 -32.96 10.32 31.90
CA THR A 662 -34.29 10.93 31.65
C THR A 662 -35.43 9.92 31.87
N LEU A 663 -35.08 8.63 31.94
CA LEU A 663 -35.98 7.54 32.26
C LEU A 663 -35.93 7.26 33.77
N PRO A 664 -37.05 7.42 34.50
CA PRO A 664 -37.06 7.38 35.96
C PRO A 664 -36.74 6.00 36.56
N GLN A 665 -36.81 4.94 35.75
CA GLN A 665 -36.39 3.62 36.18
C GLN A 665 -34.87 3.47 36.30
N ASN A 666 -34.09 4.35 35.66
CA ASN A 666 -32.64 4.31 35.66
C ASN A 666 -32.08 5.24 36.71
N SER A 667 -31.12 4.79 37.50
CA SER A 667 -30.45 5.60 38.52
C SER A 667 -28.97 5.21 38.64
N ILE A 668 -28.17 6.13 39.15
CA ILE A 668 -26.74 5.92 39.42
C ILE A 668 -26.50 6.15 40.90
N ILE A 669 -25.68 5.30 41.52
CA ILE A 669 -25.23 5.45 42.91
C ILE A 669 -23.71 5.32 43.01
N VAL A 670 -23.14 5.84 44.09
CA VAL A 670 -21.81 5.44 44.54
C VAL A 670 -21.94 4.07 45.22
N GLY A 671 -21.30 3.08 44.60
CA GLY A 671 -21.21 1.71 45.12
C GLY A 671 -20.04 1.55 46.06
N THR A 672 -20.23 0.69 47.05
CA THR A 672 -19.25 0.31 48.08
C THR A 672 -19.49 -1.15 48.42
N LYS A 673 -18.51 -1.83 49.03
CA LYS A 673 -18.69 -3.22 49.45
C LYS A 673 -19.81 -3.31 50.48
N ASN A 674 -20.71 -4.28 50.30
CA ASN A 674 -21.89 -4.47 51.15
C ASN A 674 -22.86 -3.26 51.16
N ASN A 675 -22.77 -2.36 50.17
CA ASN A 675 -23.56 -1.14 50.06
C ASN A 675 -23.48 -0.22 51.30
N GLN A 676 -22.39 -0.28 52.05
CA GLN A 676 -22.25 0.47 53.30
C GLN A 676 -21.81 1.92 53.04
N ILE A 677 -22.29 2.85 53.87
CA ILE A 677 -21.69 4.19 53.95
C ILE A 677 -20.30 4.02 54.61
N PRO A 678 -19.22 4.57 54.02
CA PRO A 678 -17.89 4.49 54.62
C PRO A 678 -17.90 4.98 56.09
N PRO A 679 -17.35 4.22 57.04
CA PRO A 679 -17.24 4.67 58.41
C PRO A 679 -16.34 5.90 58.52
N THR A 680 -16.79 6.91 59.25
CA THR A 680 -16.02 8.14 59.48
C THR A 680 -15.85 8.46 60.97
N ASP A 681 -14.81 9.23 61.30
CA ASP A 681 -14.67 9.87 62.60
C ASP A 681 -15.66 11.05 62.74
N THR A 682 -15.60 11.76 63.87
CA THR A 682 -16.45 12.93 64.13
C THR A 682 -16.21 14.11 63.19
N ASN A 683 -15.08 14.13 62.49
CA ASN A 683 -14.74 15.17 61.53
C ASN A 683 -15.13 14.78 60.10
N GLY A 684 -15.66 13.57 59.87
CA GLY A 684 -16.00 13.06 58.55
C GLY A 684 -14.84 12.38 57.82
N ASN A 685 -13.70 12.13 58.48
CA ASN A 685 -12.56 11.44 57.87
C ASN A 685 -12.77 9.93 57.92
N TYR A 686 -12.38 9.20 56.86
CA TYR A 686 -12.54 7.75 56.79
C TYR A 686 -11.77 7.00 57.90
N VAL A 687 -12.43 6.00 58.50
CA VAL A 687 -11.84 5.13 59.53
C VAL A 687 -11.53 3.77 58.91
N ARG A 688 -10.26 3.57 58.54
CA ARG A 688 -9.79 2.31 57.95
C ARG A 688 -9.88 1.17 58.96
N THR A 689 -10.54 0.09 58.56
CA THR A 689 -10.56 -1.18 59.29
C THR A 689 -9.85 -2.25 58.47
N VAL A 690 -8.94 -2.99 59.10
CA VAL A 690 -8.09 -3.98 58.43
C VAL A 690 -8.51 -5.39 58.85
N GLY A 691 -8.69 -6.26 57.87
CA GLY A 691 -9.01 -7.68 58.07
C GLY A 691 -7.81 -8.48 58.56
N SER A 692 -8.04 -9.75 58.89
CA SER A 692 -6.98 -10.69 59.29
C SER A 692 -5.97 -10.98 58.17
N ASP A 693 -6.32 -10.69 56.93
CA ASP A 693 -5.49 -10.78 55.73
C ASP A 693 -4.66 -9.51 55.47
N GLY A 694 -4.81 -8.46 56.29
CA GLY A 694 -4.11 -7.19 56.12
C GLY A 694 -4.77 -6.24 55.12
N HIS A 695 -5.90 -6.63 54.50
CA HIS A 695 -6.63 -5.82 53.54
C HIS A 695 -7.65 -4.90 54.21
N ASP A 696 -7.96 -3.78 53.56
CA ASP A 696 -9.04 -2.90 54.01
C ASP A 696 -10.39 -3.60 53.77
N VAL A 697 -11.12 -3.91 54.84
CA VAL A 697 -12.36 -4.70 54.76
C VAL A 697 -13.47 -4.00 53.99
N PHE A 698 -13.36 -2.69 53.81
CA PHE A 698 -14.33 -1.89 53.07
C PHE A 698 -14.10 -1.92 51.56
N LYS A 699 -12.86 -2.17 51.11
CA LYS A 699 -12.53 -2.22 49.69
C LYS A 699 -13.05 -3.53 49.09
N GLY A 700 -13.43 -3.46 47.82
CA GLY A 700 -13.92 -4.61 47.08
C GLY A 700 -13.76 -4.43 45.59
N THR A 701 -13.83 -5.53 44.85
CA THR A 701 -13.81 -5.47 43.37
C THR A 701 -15.14 -4.95 42.83
N ILE A 702 -15.20 -4.43 41.60
CA ILE A 702 -16.46 -3.95 41.02
C ILE A 702 -17.54 -5.04 40.97
N PRO A 703 -17.26 -6.29 40.52
CA PRO A 703 -18.23 -7.37 40.60
C PRO A 703 -18.75 -7.62 42.02
N GLU A 704 -17.88 -7.57 43.03
CA GLU A 704 -18.26 -7.77 44.44
C GLU A 704 -19.14 -6.62 44.96
N GLN A 705 -18.76 -5.37 44.71
CA GLN A 705 -19.55 -4.21 45.12
C GLN A 705 -20.93 -4.22 44.42
N ALA A 706 -20.99 -4.57 43.13
CA ALA A 706 -22.24 -4.70 42.41
C ALA A 706 -23.12 -5.85 42.94
N ALA A 707 -22.53 -7.00 43.25
CA ALA A 707 -23.25 -8.17 43.79
C ALA A 707 -23.78 -7.95 45.21
N THR A 708 -23.03 -7.23 46.03
CA THR A 708 -23.39 -6.95 47.43
C THR A 708 -24.26 -5.70 47.58
N THR A 709 -24.52 -4.98 46.48
CA THR A 709 -25.46 -3.86 46.45
C THR A 709 -26.90 -4.33 46.29
N VAL A 710 -27.60 -4.39 47.41
CA VAL A 710 -29.02 -4.78 47.48
C VAL A 710 -29.87 -3.56 47.82
N ILE A 711 -30.71 -3.14 46.88
CA ILE A 711 -31.68 -2.05 47.06
C ILE A 711 -33.06 -2.59 46.68
N ALA A 712 -34.03 -2.43 47.57
CA ALA A 712 -35.39 -2.94 47.34
C ALA A 712 -35.98 -2.37 46.04
N GLY A 713 -36.54 -3.25 45.19
CA GLY A 713 -37.14 -2.88 43.91
C GLY A 713 -36.16 -2.44 42.82
N LYS A 714 -34.85 -2.54 43.04
CA LYS A 714 -33.82 -2.17 42.07
C LYS A 714 -32.81 -3.28 41.86
N LYS A 715 -32.15 -3.28 40.70
CA LYS A 715 -31.03 -4.18 40.40
C LYS A 715 -29.90 -3.44 39.73
N VAL A 716 -28.68 -3.73 40.15
CA VAL A 716 -27.47 -3.25 39.47
C VAL A 716 -27.32 -4.02 38.16
N VAL A 717 -27.13 -3.30 37.06
CA VAL A 717 -26.96 -3.90 35.72
C VAL A 717 -25.58 -3.64 35.14
N ALA A 718 -24.88 -2.60 35.63
CA ALA A 718 -23.53 -2.27 35.21
C ALA A 718 -22.81 -1.45 36.27
N GLY A 719 -21.49 -1.33 36.16
CA GLY A 719 -20.71 -0.43 36.97
C GLY A 719 -19.27 -0.27 36.51
N VAL A 720 -18.65 0.82 36.96
CA VAL A 720 -17.22 1.10 36.79
C VAL A 720 -16.58 1.44 38.14
N ASN A 721 -15.25 1.43 38.23
CA ASN A 721 -14.57 1.97 39.41
C ASN A 721 -14.80 3.49 39.58
N GLY A 722 -14.78 3.94 40.83
CA GLY A 722 -15.09 5.32 41.21
C GLY A 722 -13.85 6.16 41.49
N GLU A 723 -13.85 6.76 42.67
CA GLU A 723 -12.93 7.79 43.17
C GLU A 723 -11.50 7.27 43.41
N PHE A 724 -10.53 8.17 43.32
CA PHE A 724 -9.13 7.89 43.70
C PHE A 724 -9.01 7.71 45.22
N TYR A 725 -8.07 6.89 45.70
CA TYR A 725 -7.98 6.61 47.13
C TYR A 725 -6.55 6.39 47.62
N THR A 726 -6.38 6.55 48.94
CA THR A 726 -5.19 6.15 49.69
C THR A 726 -5.56 5.10 50.76
N GLU A 727 -4.66 4.82 51.70
CA GLU A 727 -5.01 4.04 52.89
C GLU A 727 -5.85 4.84 53.89
N GLN A 728 -5.81 6.17 53.81
CA GLN A 728 -6.51 7.08 54.72
C GLN A 728 -7.93 7.43 54.24
N GLY A 729 -8.35 6.96 53.05
CA GLY A 729 -9.69 7.19 52.53
C GLY A 729 -9.70 7.64 51.06
N PRO A 730 -10.82 8.24 50.60
CA PRO A 730 -10.90 8.81 49.26
C PRO A 730 -9.97 10.03 49.14
N GLU A 731 -9.51 10.35 47.93
CA GLU A 731 -8.73 11.56 47.70
C GLU A 731 -9.62 12.82 47.66
N GLY A 732 -10.79 12.71 47.03
CA GLY A 732 -11.81 13.76 46.95
C GLY A 732 -12.93 13.59 47.97
N TYR A 733 -13.90 14.50 47.93
CA TYR A 733 -15.10 14.40 48.74
C TYR A 733 -16.04 13.33 48.18
N MET A 734 -16.63 12.55 49.08
CA MET A 734 -17.62 11.53 48.73
C MET A 734 -18.93 11.75 49.48
N ILE A 735 -20.04 11.50 48.80
CA ILE A 735 -21.39 11.44 49.37
C ILE A 735 -22.03 10.16 48.85
N LYS A 736 -22.57 9.34 49.75
CA LYS A 736 -23.31 8.13 49.40
C LYS A 736 -24.67 8.17 50.06
N ASP A 737 -25.72 8.01 49.24
CA ASP A 737 -27.10 7.88 49.70
C ASP A 737 -27.56 9.05 50.61
N GLY A 738 -27.11 10.27 50.28
CA GLY A 738 -27.40 11.48 51.05
C GLY A 738 -26.71 11.56 52.43
N SER A 739 -25.65 10.76 52.63
CA SER A 739 -24.85 10.80 53.86
C SER A 739 -24.23 12.18 54.11
N SER A 740 -23.77 12.41 55.34
CA SER A 740 -22.76 13.44 55.60
C SER A 740 -21.55 13.26 54.67
N ILE A 741 -20.86 14.38 54.38
CA ILE A 741 -19.66 14.38 53.53
C ILE A 741 -18.58 13.50 54.16
N ILE A 742 -18.09 12.54 53.38
CA ILE A 742 -16.87 11.79 53.69
C ILE A 742 -15.71 12.59 53.11
N ASN A 743 -14.83 13.07 53.99
CA ASN A 743 -13.73 13.94 53.62
C ASN A 743 -12.64 13.18 52.88
N GLY A 744 -12.18 13.80 51.79
CA GLY A 744 -11.02 13.35 51.07
C GLY A 744 -9.72 13.81 51.72
N VAL A 745 -8.64 13.09 51.46
CA VAL A 745 -7.30 13.43 51.99
C VAL A 745 -6.51 14.38 51.09
N ARG A 746 -7.00 14.66 49.88
CA ARG A 746 -6.36 15.55 48.89
C ARG A 746 -7.38 16.57 48.39
N VAL A 747 -7.89 17.37 49.32
CA VAL A 747 -8.81 18.49 49.08
C VAL A 747 -8.26 19.77 49.72
N PRO A 748 -8.65 20.96 49.23
CA PRO A 748 -8.15 22.22 49.77
C PRO A 748 -8.34 22.33 51.29
N GLY A 749 -7.27 22.68 52.02
CA GLY A 749 -7.30 22.92 53.46
C GLY A 749 -6.88 21.75 54.35
N VAL A 750 -6.61 20.56 53.80
CA VAL A 750 -6.22 19.36 54.59
C VAL A 750 -4.72 19.31 54.86
N ASP A 751 -3.88 19.51 53.84
CA ASP A 751 -2.42 19.34 53.91
C ASP A 751 -1.64 20.60 53.47
N GLY A 752 -2.34 21.73 53.34
CA GLY A 752 -1.76 23.01 52.91
C GLY A 752 -1.48 23.13 51.42
N LYS A 753 -1.77 22.11 50.60
CA LYS A 753 -1.61 22.16 49.14
C LYS A 753 -2.87 22.65 48.43
N THR A 754 -2.67 23.10 47.20
CA THR A 754 -3.77 23.39 46.26
C THR A 754 -3.96 22.22 45.30
N TYR A 755 -5.22 21.83 45.08
CA TYR A 755 -5.60 20.71 44.22
C TYR A 755 -6.45 21.19 43.03
N PRO A 756 -5.90 22.00 42.12
CA PRO A 756 -6.67 22.74 41.11
C PRO A 756 -7.37 21.84 40.09
N PHE A 757 -6.89 20.60 39.93
CA PHE A 757 -7.46 19.63 38.99
C PHE A 757 -8.47 18.69 39.63
N HIS A 758 -8.67 18.73 40.95
CA HIS A 758 -9.66 17.89 41.60
C HIS A 758 -11.08 18.40 41.35
N ALA A 759 -11.96 17.46 41.05
CA ALA A 759 -13.34 17.70 40.65
C ALA A 759 -14.21 16.53 41.16
N PHE A 760 -15.51 16.62 40.89
CA PHE A 760 -16.47 15.59 41.25
C PHE A 760 -17.52 15.37 40.18
N PHE A 761 -17.98 14.12 40.13
CA PHE A 761 -19.22 13.73 39.51
C PHE A 761 -20.25 13.49 40.61
N GLY A 762 -21.45 14.03 40.44
CA GLY A 762 -22.52 13.87 41.40
C GLY A 762 -23.88 13.66 40.75
N ILE A 763 -24.79 13.07 41.52
CA ILE A 763 -26.22 13.00 41.22
C ILE A 763 -26.92 13.82 42.30
N LYS A 764 -27.70 14.82 41.90
CA LYS A 764 -28.51 15.62 42.80
C LYS A 764 -29.68 14.82 43.39
N ASP A 765 -30.32 15.35 44.43
CA ASP A 765 -31.53 14.76 45.02
C ASP A 765 -32.67 14.56 44.00
N ASP A 766 -32.74 15.41 42.97
CA ASP A 766 -33.72 15.29 41.87
C ASP A 766 -33.30 14.32 40.75
N GLY A 767 -32.14 13.66 40.89
CA GLY A 767 -31.58 12.74 39.90
C GLY A 767 -30.73 13.41 38.81
N THR A 768 -30.59 14.74 38.83
CA THR A 768 -29.81 15.46 37.82
C THR A 768 -28.31 15.16 37.97
N PRO A 769 -27.62 14.71 36.90
CA PRO A 769 -26.18 14.52 36.93
C PRO A 769 -25.43 15.84 36.79
N VAL A 770 -24.34 16.01 37.54
CA VAL A 770 -23.47 17.19 37.47
C VAL A 770 -21.99 16.80 37.51
N ILE A 771 -21.15 17.58 36.84
CA ILE A 771 -19.69 17.55 36.98
C ILE A 771 -19.23 18.96 37.38
N GLY A 772 -18.48 19.06 38.46
CA GLY A 772 -17.98 20.34 38.98
C GLY A 772 -16.58 20.25 39.57
N ASN A 773 -15.87 21.38 39.66
CA ASN A 773 -14.56 21.47 40.31
C ASN A 773 -14.70 21.80 41.79
N TYR A 774 -13.74 21.37 42.63
CA TYR A 774 -13.82 21.64 44.07
C TYR A 774 -13.60 23.11 44.44
N SER A 775 -12.84 23.86 43.65
CA SER A 775 -12.52 25.25 43.94
C SER A 775 -13.71 26.21 43.78
N THR A 776 -14.63 25.91 42.86
CA THR A 776 -15.74 26.82 42.51
C THR A 776 -17.12 26.21 42.71
N ASP A 777 -17.31 24.96 42.30
CA ASP A 777 -18.65 24.40 42.10
C ASP A 777 -19.14 23.64 43.34
N TRP A 778 -18.21 23.08 44.13
CA TRP A 778 -18.54 22.26 45.29
C TRP A 778 -19.37 22.99 46.34
N GLN A 779 -18.99 24.21 46.71
CA GLN A 779 -19.73 24.95 47.75
C GLN A 779 -21.16 25.26 47.33
N ALA A 780 -21.39 25.46 46.03
CA ALA A 780 -22.72 25.75 45.48
C ALA A 780 -23.59 24.49 45.35
N LEU A 781 -22.99 23.31 45.19
CA LEU A 781 -23.72 22.08 44.84
C LEU A 781 -23.81 21.07 45.98
N LYS A 782 -22.85 21.03 46.92
CA LYS A 782 -22.71 19.94 47.91
C LYS A 782 -23.96 19.62 48.73
N ASN A 783 -24.81 20.62 48.98
CA ASN A 783 -26.03 20.46 49.78
C ASN A 783 -27.20 19.86 48.98
N ASP A 784 -27.12 19.84 47.65
CA ASP A 784 -28.13 19.28 46.75
C ASP A 784 -27.74 17.89 46.23
N LEU A 785 -26.57 17.37 46.63
CA LEU A 785 -26.01 16.11 46.13
C LEU A 785 -26.47 14.92 46.97
N TYR A 786 -27.13 13.96 46.31
CA TYR A 786 -27.46 12.66 46.89
C TYR A 786 -26.31 11.65 46.77
N GLN A 787 -25.53 11.79 45.69
CA GLN A 787 -24.36 10.98 45.39
C GLN A 787 -23.24 11.91 44.95
N ALA A 788 -22.01 11.67 45.41
CA ALA A 788 -20.83 12.34 44.93
C ALA A 788 -19.62 11.40 44.97
N SER A 789 -18.88 11.36 43.88
CA SER A 789 -17.60 10.70 43.75
C SER A 789 -16.67 11.66 43.04
N GLY A 790 -15.51 11.92 43.61
CA GLY A 790 -14.50 12.75 42.97
C GLY A 790 -13.81 12.09 41.80
N GLY A 791 -12.97 12.92 41.19
CA GLY A 791 -12.03 12.59 40.15
C GLY A 791 -11.02 13.71 39.99
N GLN A 792 -10.23 13.62 38.93
CA GLN A 792 -9.26 14.63 38.57
C GLN A 792 -9.34 14.93 37.08
N PHE A 793 -9.05 16.16 36.69
CA PHE A 793 -9.09 16.65 35.32
C PHE A 793 -10.49 16.58 34.71
N ARG A 794 -11.18 17.73 34.68
CA ARG A 794 -12.38 17.92 33.87
C ARG A 794 -11.98 18.00 32.40
N VAL A 795 -11.91 16.85 31.74
CA VAL A 795 -11.34 16.69 30.40
C VAL A 795 -12.22 17.25 29.28
N VAL A 796 -13.52 17.43 29.51
CA VAL A 796 -14.42 18.17 28.61
C VAL A 796 -15.26 19.13 29.43
N LYS A 797 -15.33 20.38 28.97
CA LYS A 797 -16.18 21.43 29.53
C LYS A 797 -16.93 22.13 28.42
N ASP A 798 -18.26 22.17 28.54
CA ASP A 798 -19.18 22.85 27.62
C ASP A 798 -18.99 22.42 26.15
N GLY A 799 -18.75 21.12 25.92
CA GLY A 799 -18.49 20.53 24.59
C GLY A 799 -17.08 20.75 24.05
N VAL A 800 -16.18 21.32 24.85
CA VAL A 800 -14.78 21.61 24.48
C VAL A 800 -13.83 20.70 25.26
N ALA A 801 -13.01 19.93 24.56
CA ALA A 801 -11.93 19.16 25.17
C ALA A 801 -10.88 20.11 25.76
N GLN A 802 -10.49 19.87 27.01
CA GLN A 802 -9.56 20.73 27.75
C GLN A 802 -8.10 20.29 27.52
N SER A 803 -7.18 21.24 27.65
CA SER A 803 -5.73 21.00 27.60
C SER A 803 -5.11 21.41 28.93
N PHE A 804 -4.19 20.59 29.44
CA PHE A 804 -3.49 20.83 30.70
C PHE A 804 -1.99 21.09 30.49
N SER A 805 -1.57 21.25 29.22
CA SER A 805 -0.20 21.53 28.85
C SER A 805 0.32 22.79 29.53
N GLY A 806 1.43 22.66 30.26
CA GLY A 806 2.04 23.75 31.02
C GLY A 806 1.33 24.13 32.32
N GLN A 807 0.22 23.47 32.66
CA GLN A 807 -0.53 23.71 33.90
C GLN A 807 -0.13 22.72 35.01
N VAL A 808 0.31 21.51 34.65
CA VAL A 808 0.74 20.49 35.62
C VAL A 808 2.17 20.74 36.04
N ILE A 809 2.37 20.92 37.34
CA ILE A 809 3.69 21.15 37.96
C ILE A 809 4.52 19.87 37.85
N SER A 810 5.67 19.97 37.17
CA SER A 810 6.59 18.84 36.95
C SER A 810 7.83 18.86 37.86
N ASN A 811 8.09 19.98 38.54
CA ASN A 811 9.26 20.15 39.41
C ASN A 811 8.95 19.67 40.85
N PRO A 812 9.62 18.61 41.36
CA PRO A 812 9.40 18.12 42.72
C PRO A 812 9.73 19.10 43.85
N SER A 813 10.49 20.16 43.58
CA SER A 813 10.83 21.19 44.57
C SER A 813 9.77 22.28 44.72
N ASP A 814 8.76 22.33 43.86
CA ASP A 814 7.65 23.28 44.00
C ASP A 814 6.77 22.90 45.20
N PRO A 815 6.38 23.84 46.09
CA PRO A 815 5.54 23.54 47.25
C PRO A 815 4.15 22.98 46.89
N ASN A 816 3.65 23.26 45.69
CA ASN A 816 2.40 22.72 45.15
C ASN A 816 2.62 21.50 44.26
N TYR A 817 3.85 20.96 44.18
CA TYR A 817 4.08 19.71 43.48
C TYR A 817 3.28 18.58 44.11
N ASP A 818 2.64 17.83 43.22
CA ASP A 818 1.76 16.75 43.56
C ASP A 818 2.08 15.57 42.64
N GLU A 819 2.87 14.65 43.19
CA GLU A 819 3.42 13.50 42.49
C GLU A 819 2.33 12.67 41.81
N GLN A 820 1.19 12.48 42.47
CA GLN A 820 0.10 11.66 41.94
C GLN A 820 -0.53 12.33 40.71
N THR A 821 -0.80 13.64 40.77
CA THR A 821 -1.30 14.40 39.63
C THR A 821 -0.30 14.40 38.47
N TYR A 822 0.99 14.60 38.74
CA TYR A 822 2.02 14.57 37.71
C TYR A 822 2.17 13.17 37.07
N TYR A 823 2.15 12.11 37.87
CA TYR A 823 2.20 10.72 37.40
C TYR A 823 1.02 10.37 36.48
N ARG A 824 -0.19 10.83 36.83
CA ARG A 824 -1.42 10.61 36.04
C ARG A 824 -1.41 11.39 34.73
N TYR A 825 -0.69 12.51 34.67
CA TYR A 825 -0.59 13.40 33.51
C TYR A 825 0.50 12.97 32.51
N LYS A 826 1.70 12.66 32.99
CA LYS A 826 2.91 12.57 32.15
C LYS A 826 2.99 11.35 31.22
N ASP A 827 2.18 10.32 31.46
CA ASP A 827 2.21 9.03 30.76
C ASP A 827 0.80 8.59 30.31
N ARG A 828 0.76 7.66 29.34
CA ARG A 828 -0.46 6.92 28.99
C ARG A 828 -0.79 5.91 30.09
N HIS A 829 -2.07 5.84 30.46
CA HIS A 829 -2.56 4.86 31.43
C HIS A 829 -3.88 4.25 30.95
N PRO A 830 -4.28 3.08 31.48
CA PRO A 830 -5.69 2.71 31.54
C PRO A 830 -6.47 3.82 32.22
N ARG A 831 -7.66 4.17 31.70
CA ARG A 831 -8.47 5.28 32.19
C ARG A 831 -9.90 4.84 32.44
N THR A 832 -10.50 5.38 33.50
CA THR A 832 -11.95 5.42 33.68
C THR A 832 -12.39 6.87 33.62
N ALA A 833 -13.51 7.15 32.95
CA ALA A 833 -14.07 8.49 32.87
C ALA A 833 -15.59 8.45 32.90
N VAL A 834 -16.18 9.56 33.32
CA VAL A 834 -17.62 9.81 33.25
C VAL A 834 -17.88 11.01 32.37
N GLY A 835 -18.89 10.91 31.51
CA GLY A 835 -19.33 11.95 30.60
C GLY A 835 -20.83 12.23 30.76
N ILE A 836 -21.22 13.48 30.57
CA ILE A 836 -22.61 13.92 30.48
C ILE A 836 -22.80 14.53 29.09
N ARG A 837 -23.77 14.02 28.33
CA ARG A 837 -24.16 14.57 27.03
C ARG A 837 -25.06 15.79 27.21
N SER A 838 -25.23 16.58 26.15
CA SER A 838 -26.09 17.77 26.16
C SER A 838 -27.56 17.47 26.49
N ASN A 839 -28.02 16.24 26.24
CA ASN A 839 -29.37 15.78 26.59
C ASN A 839 -29.50 15.20 28.01
N GLY A 840 -28.45 15.27 28.84
CA GLY A 840 -28.44 14.73 30.21
C GLY A 840 -28.16 13.22 30.32
N THR A 841 -27.95 12.51 29.20
CA THR A 841 -27.50 11.11 29.24
C THR A 841 -26.09 11.04 29.83
N VAL A 842 -25.90 10.17 30.81
CA VAL A 842 -24.58 9.89 31.40
C VAL A 842 -23.97 8.70 30.67
N PHE A 843 -22.66 8.71 30.49
CA PHE A 843 -21.94 7.52 30.05
C PHE A 843 -20.63 7.37 30.79
N PHE A 844 -20.24 6.11 31.00
CA PHE A 844 -18.94 5.74 31.56
C PHE A 844 -18.07 5.18 30.47
N LEU A 845 -16.78 5.50 30.52
CA LEU A 845 -15.77 4.98 29.63
C LEU A 845 -14.72 4.26 30.46
N THR A 846 -14.32 3.06 30.02
CA THR A 846 -13.04 2.47 30.42
C THR A 846 -12.18 2.21 29.19
N ILE A 847 -10.89 2.55 29.29
CA ILE A 847 -9.85 2.32 28.29
C ILE A 847 -8.80 1.42 28.92
N ASP A 848 -8.54 0.25 28.34
CA ASP A 848 -7.42 -0.59 28.77
C ASP A 848 -6.08 0.08 28.44
N GLY A 849 -5.00 -0.31 29.10
CA GLY A 849 -3.68 0.27 28.85
C GLY A 849 -2.55 -0.60 29.38
N ARG A 850 -1.32 -0.07 29.33
CA ARG A 850 -0.08 -0.77 29.76
C ARG A 850 0.15 -2.12 29.04
N GLY A 851 -0.38 -2.27 27.82
CA GLY A 851 -0.23 -3.48 27.02
C GLY A 851 -1.28 -4.57 27.29
N ALA A 852 -2.18 -4.38 28.27
CA ALA A 852 -3.30 -5.29 28.48
C ALA A 852 -4.14 -5.39 27.22
N ASN A 853 -4.34 -6.61 26.72
CA ASN A 853 -5.05 -6.88 25.46
C ASN A 853 -4.54 -6.01 24.28
N SER A 854 -3.22 -5.76 24.24
CA SER A 854 -2.53 -4.88 23.29
C SER A 854 -2.90 -3.39 23.35
N SER A 855 -3.74 -2.97 24.31
CA SER A 855 -4.12 -1.57 24.47
C SER A 855 -3.00 -0.77 25.11
N THR A 856 -2.72 0.41 24.57
CA THR A 856 -1.68 1.30 25.12
C THR A 856 -2.22 2.23 26.20
N GLY A 857 -3.50 2.59 26.12
CA GLY A 857 -4.12 3.58 27.00
C GLY A 857 -3.92 5.02 26.50
N PHE A 858 -4.36 5.97 27.33
CA PHE A 858 -4.46 7.37 26.95
C PHE A 858 -3.69 8.32 27.88
N TYR A 859 -3.14 9.37 27.27
CA TYR A 859 -2.84 10.63 27.95
C TYR A 859 -4.15 11.32 28.34
N ILE A 860 -4.08 12.27 29.28
CA ILE A 860 -5.29 12.93 29.78
C ILE A 860 -5.99 13.76 28.69
N GLU A 861 -5.24 14.37 27.77
CA GLU A 861 -5.77 15.11 26.63
C GLU A 861 -6.42 14.18 25.59
N GLU A 862 -5.85 13.01 25.35
CA GLU A 862 -6.40 12.01 24.43
C GLU A 862 -7.74 11.48 24.94
N LEU A 863 -7.86 11.28 26.25
CA LEU A 863 -9.11 10.97 26.91
C LEU A 863 -10.13 12.09 26.69
N GLY A 864 -9.75 13.36 26.83
CA GLY A 864 -10.64 14.50 26.56
C GLY A 864 -11.13 14.57 25.11
N LEU A 865 -10.23 14.36 24.15
CA LEU A 865 -10.56 14.29 22.72
C LEU A 865 -11.53 13.14 22.43
N TYR A 866 -11.29 11.96 22.99
CA TYR A 866 -12.14 10.79 22.79
C TYR A 866 -13.51 10.93 23.49
N MET A 867 -13.56 11.46 24.72
CA MET A 867 -14.82 11.74 25.40
C MET A 867 -15.67 12.74 24.60
N LYS A 868 -15.06 13.77 24.02
CA LYS A 868 -15.75 14.71 23.11
C LYS A 868 -16.25 14.01 21.85
N GLU A 869 -15.43 13.16 21.23
CA GLU A 869 -15.80 12.37 20.05
C GLU A 869 -17.02 11.46 20.32
N LEU A 870 -17.11 10.89 21.53
CA LEU A 870 -18.27 10.11 21.99
C LEU A 870 -19.50 10.97 22.38
N GLY A 871 -19.40 12.29 22.29
CA GLY A 871 -20.50 13.24 22.50
C GLY A 871 -20.57 13.86 23.89
N ALA A 872 -19.51 13.80 24.71
CA ALA A 872 -19.50 14.50 26.01
C ALA A 872 -19.68 16.01 25.84
N TYR A 873 -20.61 16.57 26.60
CA TYR A 873 -20.69 18.01 26.86
C TYR A 873 -19.89 18.37 28.11
N GLN A 874 -19.90 17.49 29.12
CA GLN A 874 -19.02 17.52 30.28
C GLN A 874 -18.34 16.16 30.41
N ALA A 875 -17.08 16.13 30.84
CA ALA A 875 -16.42 14.88 31.19
C ALA A 875 -15.36 15.06 32.26
N LEU A 876 -15.21 14.04 33.10
CA LEU A 876 -14.26 13.96 34.21
C LEU A 876 -13.52 12.64 34.16
N ASN A 877 -12.20 12.69 34.35
CA ASN A 877 -11.40 11.49 34.56
C ASN A 877 -11.53 11.01 36.02
N MET A 878 -11.82 9.72 36.18
CA MET A 878 -11.97 9.00 37.45
C MET A 878 -10.67 8.25 37.79
N ASP A 879 -10.67 7.42 38.84
CA ASP A 879 -9.51 6.58 39.14
C ASP A 879 -9.18 5.66 37.94
N GLY A 880 -7.90 5.49 37.66
CA GLY A 880 -7.41 4.81 36.46
C GLY A 880 -6.39 3.74 36.79
N GLY A 881 -5.49 3.45 35.83
CA GLY A 881 -4.48 2.42 36.01
C GLY A 881 -5.12 1.07 36.34
N GLY A 882 -4.57 0.35 37.32
CA GLY A 882 -5.09 -0.96 37.71
C GLY A 882 -6.47 -0.95 38.38
N SER A 883 -7.03 0.22 38.70
CA SER A 883 -8.42 0.32 39.17
C SER A 883 -9.43 0.23 38.01
N THR A 884 -9.00 0.55 36.78
CA THR A 884 -9.85 0.62 35.58
C THR A 884 -10.59 -0.69 35.34
N THR A 885 -11.88 -0.70 35.67
CA THR A 885 -12.73 -1.90 35.57
C THR A 885 -14.14 -1.50 35.16
N ALA A 886 -14.69 -2.16 34.15
CA ALA A 886 -16.11 -2.11 33.80
C ALA A 886 -16.71 -3.51 33.97
N ALA A 887 -17.89 -3.59 34.57
CA ALA A 887 -18.63 -4.85 34.73
C ALA A 887 -20.10 -4.69 34.35
N THR A 888 -20.71 -5.73 33.80
CA THR A 888 -22.15 -5.77 33.52
C THR A 888 -22.77 -7.07 34.03
N LEU A 889 -24.05 -7.01 34.41
CA LEU A 889 -24.80 -8.19 34.81
C LEU A 889 -25.09 -9.09 33.60
N ASN A 890 -24.70 -10.36 33.67
CA ASN A 890 -25.24 -11.39 32.80
C ASN A 890 -26.59 -11.85 33.38
N ALA A 891 -27.68 -11.49 32.70
CA ALA A 891 -29.03 -11.80 33.17
C ALA A 891 -29.32 -13.31 33.23
N ALA A 892 -28.66 -14.13 32.42
CA ALA A 892 -28.86 -15.58 32.38
C ALA A 892 -28.20 -16.30 33.55
N THR A 893 -27.03 -15.83 34.00
CA THR A 893 -26.26 -16.47 35.08
C THR A 893 -26.40 -15.75 36.43
N GLY A 894 -26.83 -14.48 36.41
CA GLY A 894 -26.86 -13.61 37.58
C GLY A 894 -25.48 -13.09 38.01
N VAL A 895 -24.42 -13.36 37.23
CA VAL A 895 -23.03 -13.00 37.55
C VAL A 895 -22.66 -11.67 36.89
N TYR A 896 -21.85 -10.85 37.57
CA TYR A 896 -21.26 -9.64 36.98
C TYR A 896 -19.99 -9.98 36.22
N GLU A 897 -20.03 -9.79 34.91
CA GLU A 897 -18.92 -10.06 34.00
C GLU A 897 -18.10 -8.80 33.76
N VAL A 898 -16.79 -8.92 33.95
CA VAL A 898 -15.83 -7.86 33.64
C VAL A 898 -15.70 -7.74 32.12
N LYS A 899 -15.76 -6.51 31.59
CA LYS A 899 -15.82 -6.24 30.14
C LYS A 899 -14.53 -5.69 29.53
N ASN A 900 -13.60 -5.25 30.36
CA ASN A 900 -12.27 -4.83 29.95
C ASN A 900 -11.21 -5.83 30.45
N THR A 901 -9.92 -5.59 30.19
CA THR A 901 -8.82 -6.36 30.80
C THR A 901 -8.08 -5.51 31.83
N PRO A 902 -8.51 -5.52 33.11
CA PRO A 902 -7.80 -4.85 34.19
C PRO A 902 -6.35 -5.30 34.26
N ILE A 903 -5.43 -4.39 34.60
CA ILE A 903 -4.02 -4.72 34.76
C ILE A 903 -3.52 -4.20 36.10
N ASN A 904 -3.29 -5.13 37.00
CA ASN A 904 -2.88 -4.83 38.37
C ASN A 904 -1.57 -5.54 38.71
N LYS A 905 -0.81 -5.01 39.66
CA LYS A 905 0.43 -5.64 40.11
C LYS A 905 0.13 -6.84 41.01
N VAL A 906 0.59 -8.02 40.61
CA VAL A 906 0.62 -9.22 41.45
C VAL A 906 2.09 -9.54 41.70
N ASN A 907 2.52 -9.54 42.96
CA ASN A 907 3.94 -9.70 43.35
C ASN A 907 4.89 -8.71 42.63
N GLY A 908 4.44 -7.46 42.44
CA GLY A 908 5.21 -6.41 41.80
C GLY A 908 5.18 -6.40 40.26
N VAL A 909 4.55 -7.39 39.62
CA VAL A 909 4.48 -7.53 38.16
C VAL A 909 3.09 -7.16 37.66
N GLU A 910 3.02 -6.25 36.68
CA GLU A 910 1.77 -5.91 35.99
C GLU A 910 1.17 -7.19 35.35
N THR A 911 0.00 -7.60 35.83
CA THR A 911 -0.65 -8.86 35.49
C THR A 911 -2.02 -8.58 34.87
N PRO A 912 -2.16 -8.75 33.53
CA PRO A 912 -3.45 -8.60 32.86
C PRO A 912 -4.49 -9.59 33.41
N GLY A 913 -5.73 -9.13 33.55
CA GLY A 913 -6.86 -9.88 34.11
C GLY A 913 -6.96 -9.84 35.64
N ALA A 914 -5.92 -9.35 36.35
CA ALA A 914 -5.97 -9.25 37.80
C ALA A 914 -6.85 -8.07 38.25
N LEU A 915 -7.93 -8.37 38.98
CA LEU A 915 -8.81 -7.35 39.54
C LEU A 915 -8.14 -6.64 40.72
N ARG A 916 -8.51 -5.36 40.89
CA ARG A 916 -8.10 -4.55 42.04
C ARG A 916 -9.30 -4.30 42.94
N GLU A 917 -9.08 -4.41 44.24
CA GLU A 917 -10.02 -3.90 45.23
C GLU A 917 -9.96 -2.37 45.23
N VAL A 918 -11.09 -1.72 45.03
CA VAL A 918 -11.20 -0.26 44.98
C VAL A 918 -12.03 0.25 46.15
N PHE A 919 -11.85 1.52 46.50
CA PHE A 919 -12.59 2.16 47.59
C PHE A 919 -14.08 2.32 47.28
N SER A 920 -14.39 2.74 46.06
CA SER A 920 -15.77 2.91 45.59
C SER A 920 -15.92 2.57 44.11
N SER A 921 -17.17 2.44 43.70
CA SER A 921 -17.60 2.24 42.31
C SER A 921 -18.71 3.22 41.96
N ILE A 922 -19.00 3.34 40.67
CA ILE A 922 -20.21 3.98 40.18
C ILE A 922 -21.08 2.87 39.59
N LEU A 923 -22.24 2.63 40.19
CA LEU A 923 -23.14 1.54 39.82
C LEU A 923 -24.41 2.07 39.16
N VAL A 924 -24.86 1.37 38.12
CA VAL A 924 -26.07 1.67 37.37
C VAL A 924 -27.18 0.74 37.82
N LEU A 925 -28.28 1.31 38.29
CA LEU A 925 -29.44 0.59 38.79
C LEU A 925 -30.64 0.82 37.90
N VAL A 926 -31.43 -0.23 37.76
CA VAL A 926 -32.72 -0.22 37.06
C VAL A 926 -33.80 -0.73 38.00
N ASN A 927 -35.03 -0.22 37.87
CA ASN A 927 -36.15 -0.79 38.60
C ASN A 927 -36.38 -2.25 38.17
N GLN A 928 -36.65 -3.11 39.14
CA GLN A 928 -37.15 -4.46 38.91
C GLN A 928 -38.68 -4.43 38.98
N PRO A 929 -39.40 -5.11 38.06
CA PRO A 929 -40.83 -5.36 38.21
C PRO A 929 -41.17 -6.09 39.50
#